data_AF-A0A356N8T8-F1
#
_entry.id   AF-A0A356N8T8-F1
#
_cell.length_a   1.000
_cell.length_b   1.000
_cell.length_c   1.000
_cell.angle_alpha   90.00
_cell.angle_beta   90.00
_cell.angle_gamma   90.00
#
_symmetry.space_group_name_H-M   'P 1'
#
loop_
_entity.id
_entity.type
_entity.pdbx_description
1 polymer ?
#
loop_
_entity_poly.entity_id
_entity_poly.type
_entity_poly.pdbx_seq_one_letter_code
_entity_poly.pdbx_strand_id
1 'polypeptide(L)'
;LMIPNMYKIAAEQLPCVFHVSARTVSTHALNIFGDHSDVMGVRSTGFAMLASSSPQEVMDLGAVAHLSTIKGRVPFINFFDGFRTSHEVDKIDVIEYDEIKPLVDFKKVDEFRARALNPEHPHQQGTAQNPDIYFQNREASNKYYDAVPAIVQAEMDKVSALTGRKYNLVDYYGAPDADRVIVIMGSGAEAVEETVDYLNARGHKVGLLKVRLYRPFPQDAFVKAIPETVKTITVMDRTKEPGAQGEPLYLDVVSALNEAGVKKEVLCGRYGLGSKEFNPSMVNAIYENMSGEKKDRFTVGINDDVTFHSLNVTEKIDASDASAISCKFYGLGSDGTVGANKNSIKIIGDHTDKYAQAYFAYDSKKSGGITISHLRFSDKPIRSTYLIDQADFVACHNESYVLRYDMLSDLKDGGTFLLNSQWEPEEMDAKLPAAMKNMIAKKHVKFYTLDGLKVIQEIGTKKGVNTVMQAAFFKLANVIPYEDAERYMKEMIKKSYGKKGDAVVAMNNACVDNAIAHLKEVKYPQSWETTTTGAAPLPVPNDEYFKNFIAPITAQEGDKLPVSAFTPNGYVPTGTTKFEKRGIAVSVPMWDKDKCIQCNRCALVCPHATIRPTLATAEELADKPATFETKPAIGVKGYEFRMQVSPFDCTGCSNCVAVCPAKEKALTMVPLDEAIAKEEENWDYAANLKETTAELKSVNVKNSQFKKPLFEFSG
;
A
#
# COMPACT_ATOMS: atom_id res chain seq x y z
N LEU A 1 12.34 17.78 10.50
CA LEU A 1 13.46 17.77 11.48
C LEU A 1 14.79 18.23 10.87
N MET A 2 15.12 17.85 9.63
CA MET A 2 16.39 18.25 9.00
C MET A 2 16.43 19.70 8.47
N ILE A 3 15.27 20.38 8.41
CA ILE A 3 15.11 21.73 7.83
C ILE A 3 16.16 22.75 8.31
N PRO A 4 16.43 22.91 9.63
CA PRO A 4 17.42 23.89 10.07
C PRO A 4 18.84 23.60 9.54
N ASN A 5 19.23 22.33 9.45
CA ASN A 5 20.51 21.94 8.87
C ASN A 5 20.53 22.09 7.35
N MET A 6 19.41 21.91 6.66
CA MET A 6 19.36 22.10 5.20
C MET A 6 19.76 23.52 4.81
N TYR A 7 19.27 24.55 5.53
CA TYR A 7 19.73 25.93 5.30
C TYR A 7 21.25 26.08 5.44
N LYS A 8 21.86 25.41 6.42
CA LYS A 8 23.31 25.44 6.65
C LYS A 8 24.07 24.71 5.55
N ILE A 9 23.66 23.50 5.19
CA ILE A 9 24.30 22.68 4.14
C ILE A 9 24.27 23.43 2.79
N ALA A 10 23.14 24.05 2.45
CA ALA A 10 22.99 24.84 1.23
C ALA A 10 23.83 26.12 1.26
N ALA A 11 23.78 26.88 2.35
CA ALA A 11 24.54 28.12 2.49
C ALA A 11 26.07 27.89 2.49
N GLU A 12 26.53 26.76 3.02
CA GLU A 12 27.96 26.39 3.04
C GLU A 12 28.42 25.69 1.75
N GLN A 13 27.53 25.54 0.77
CA GLN A 13 27.82 25.00 -0.56
C GLN A 13 28.49 23.62 -0.48
N LEU A 14 27.86 22.75 0.30
CA LEU A 14 28.29 21.38 0.53
C LEU A 14 27.60 20.45 -0.48
N PRO A 15 28.36 19.77 -1.36
CA PRO A 15 27.83 18.71 -2.20
C PRO A 15 27.16 17.63 -1.34
N CYS A 16 25.87 17.40 -1.54
CA CYS A 16 25.07 16.49 -0.73
C CYS A 16 23.84 16.04 -1.52
N VAL A 17 23.40 14.81 -1.33
CA VAL A 17 22.12 14.31 -1.87
C VAL A 17 21.30 13.70 -0.74
N PHE A 18 20.10 14.23 -0.53
CA PHE A 18 19.06 13.59 0.26
C PHE A 18 18.15 12.81 -0.69
N HIS A 19 18.14 11.48 -0.54
CA HIS A 19 17.17 10.62 -1.22
C HIS A 19 15.91 10.53 -0.35
N VAL A 20 14.79 11.06 -0.85
CA VAL A 20 13.56 11.18 -0.09
C VAL A 20 12.44 10.41 -0.77
N SER A 21 11.96 9.36 -0.10
CA SER A 21 10.66 8.77 -0.41
C SER A 21 9.57 9.72 0.11
N ALA A 22 9.09 10.62 -0.75
CA ALA A 22 8.19 11.71 -0.39
C ALA A 22 6.91 11.18 0.26
N ARG A 23 6.54 11.73 1.42
CA ARG A 23 5.52 11.22 2.32
C ARG A 23 4.66 12.35 2.90
N THR A 24 3.39 12.03 3.15
CA THR A 24 2.45 12.93 3.84
C THR A 24 2.97 13.42 5.20
N VAL A 25 2.96 14.74 5.40
CA VAL A 25 3.15 15.38 6.70
C VAL A 25 1.91 15.16 7.56
N SER A 26 2.13 14.76 8.82
CA SER A 26 1.04 14.58 9.78
C SER A 26 0.31 15.89 10.03
N THR A 27 -1.00 15.93 9.75
CA THR A 27 -1.87 17.11 9.93
C THR A 27 -3.04 16.76 10.86
N HIS A 28 -4.24 16.54 10.32
CA HIS A 28 -5.41 16.04 11.07
C HIS A 28 -5.23 14.58 11.51
N ALA A 29 -4.41 13.82 10.77
CA ALA A 29 -4.03 12.45 11.07
C ALA A 29 -2.58 12.18 10.63
N LEU A 30 -1.96 11.16 11.22
CA LEU A 30 -0.72 10.58 10.72
C LEU A 30 -1.03 9.78 9.45
N ASN A 31 -0.19 9.94 8.43
CA ASN A 31 -0.24 9.10 7.24
C ASN A 31 1.19 8.65 6.87
N ILE A 32 1.36 7.34 6.59
CA ILE A 32 2.66 6.78 6.18
C ILE A 32 2.91 6.86 4.67
N PHE A 33 1.87 7.08 3.90
CA PHE A 33 1.82 6.99 2.47
C PHE A 33 2.34 8.25 1.76
N GLY A 34 2.52 8.14 0.45
CA GLY A 34 3.24 9.11 -0.36
C GLY A 34 2.39 10.27 -0.86
N ASP A 35 2.89 11.47 -0.63
CA ASP A 35 2.56 12.71 -1.36
C ASP A 35 3.75 13.69 -1.22
N HIS A 36 3.66 14.90 -1.78
CA HIS A 36 4.76 15.85 -1.82
C HIS A 36 4.77 16.87 -0.68
N SER A 37 3.92 16.73 0.34
CA SER A 37 3.81 17.73 1.40
C SER A 37 5.11 17.92 2.20
N ASP A 38 5.92 16.88 2.37
CA ASP A 38 7.22 16.96 3.05
C ASP A 38 8.27 17.71 2.21
N VAL A 39 8.44 17.34 0.95
CA VAL A 39 9.39 17.97 0.02
C VAL A 39 8.98 19.41 -0.31
N MET A 40 7.69 19.69 -0.44
CA MET A 40 7.19 21.06 -0.61
C MET A 40 7.37 21.92 0.64
N GLY A 41 7.33 21.29 1.83
CA GLY A 41 7.60 21.94 3.12
C GLY A 41 9.06 22.41 3.29
N VAL A 42 9.98 22.03 2.39
CA VAL A 42 11.40 22.37 2.45
C VAL A 42 11.94 23.08 1.20
N ARG A 43 11.05 23.47 0.27
CA ARG A 43 11.43 24.09 -1.02
C ARG A 43 12.19 25.42 -0.91
N SER A 44 12.16 26.08 0.25
CA SER A 44 12.83 27.35 0.52
C SER A 44 14.21 27.22 1.16
N THR A 45 14.68 25.99 1.40
CA THR A 45 15.95 25.73 2.11
C THR A 45 17.22 26.03 1.31
N GLY A 46 17.09 26.19 -0.01
CA GLY A 46 18.23 26.31 -0.93
C GLY A 46 18.76 24.97 -1.45
N PHE A 47 18.07 23.87 -1.21
CA PHE A 47 18.37 22.63 -1.91
C PHE A 47 17.81 22.70 -3.34
N ALA A 48 18.56 22.18 -4.31
CA ALA A 48 18.00 21.78 -5.58
C ALA A 48 17.06 20.59 -5.37
N MET A 49 16.01 20.46 -6.18
CA MET A 49 15.00 19.42 -6.03
C MET A 49 14.78 18.73 -7.37
N LEU A 50 15.07 17.44 -7.42
CA LEU A 50 14.97 16.59 -8.60
C LEU A 50 13.97 15.47 -8.31
N ALA A 51 12.93 15.36 -9.14
CA ALA A 51 11.85 14.39 -9.01
C ALA A 51 12.05 13.23 -9.97
N SER A 52 11.83 12.00 -9.48
CA SER A 52 11.78 10.78 -10.30
C SER A 52 10.36 10.21 -10.33
N SER A 53 9.90 9.81 -11.52
CA SER A 53 8.53 9.33 -11.76
C SER A 53 8.40 7.80 -11.76
N SER A 54 9.47 7.04 -11.91
CA SER A 54 9.45 5.57 -11.92
C SER A 54 10.67 4.97 -11.20
N PRO A 55 10.67 3.66 -10.86
CA PRO A 55 11.86 3.00 -10.30
C PRO A 55 13.10 3.11 -11.20
N GLN A 56 12.93 3.09 -12.53
CA GLN A 56 14.03 3.33 -13.47
C GLN A 56 14.57 4.77 -13.35
N GLU A 57 13.69 5.77 -13.28
CA GLU A 57 14.13 7.16 -13.10
C GLU A 57 14.81 7.38 -11.74
N VAL A 58 14.43 6.64 -10.69
CA VAL A 58 15.12 6.72 -9.39
C VAL A 58 16.59 6.31 -9.52
N MET A 59 16.90 5.30 -10.33
CA MET A 59 18.28 4.90 -10.64
C MET A 59 19.01 6.02 -11.39
N ASP A 60 18.43 6.47 -12.50
CA ASP A 60 19.11 7.37 -13.44
C ASP A 60 19.25 8.78 -12.85
N LEU A 61 18.17 9.37 -12.34
CA LEU A 61 18.18 10.70 -11.74
C LEU A 61 18.87 10.72 -10.37
N GLY A 62 18.95 9.58 -9.69
CA GLY A 62 19.80 9.41 -8.53
C GLY A 62 21.28 9.64 -8.86
N ALA A 63 21.76 9.09 -9.99
CA ALA A 63 23.10 9.35 -10.49
C ALA A 63 23.27 10.82 -10.92
N VAL A 64 22.30 11.38 -11.64
CA VAL A 64 22.30 12.81 -12.03
C VAL A 64 22.43 13.74 -10.82
N ALA A 65 21.68 13.50 -9.74
CA ALA A 65 21.73 14.33 -8.54
C ALA A 65 23.13 14.32 -7.88
N HIS A 66 23.76 13.15 -7.79
CA HIS A 66 25.12 13.01 -7.24
C HIS A 66 26.18 13.68 -8.11
N LEU A 67 26.12 13.48 -9.43
CA LEU A 67 27.04 14.13 -10.37
C LEU A 67 26.87 15.66 -10.35
N SER A 68 25.62 16.12 -10.33
CA SER A 68 25.28 17.54 -10.33
C SER A 68 25.69 18.24 -9.04
N THR A 69 25.49 17.63 -7.87
CA THR A 69 25.85 18.25 -6.60
C THR A 69 27.37 18.41 -6.44
N ILE A 70 28.15 17.43 -6.91
CA ILE A 70 29.63 17.50 -6.93
C ILE A 70 30.09 18.69 -7.78
N LYS A 71 29.51 18.85 -8.96
CA LYS A 71 29.90 19.89 -9.92
C LYS A 71 29.41 21.28 -9.53
N GLY A 72 28.17 21.39 -9.09
CA GLY A 72 27.49 22.66 -8.80
C GLY A 72 27.65 23.18 -7.38
N ARG A 73 28.09 22.33 -6.43
CA ARG A 73 28.20 22.65 -4.99
C ARG A 73 26.89 23.03 -4.32
N VAL A 74 25.75 22.84 -5.00
CA VAL A 74 24.41 23.00 -4.44
C VAL A 74 23.92 21.62 -4.01
N PRO A 75 23.41 21.44 -2.78
CA PRO A 75 22.89 20.16 -2.32
C PRO A 75 21.54 19.83 -3.00
N PHE A 76 21.25 18.55 -3.19
CA PHE A 76 20.06 18.06 -3.88
C PHE A 76 19.14 17.29 -2.94
N ILE A 77 17.84 17.47 -3.12
CA ILE A 77 16.82 16.50 -2.75
C ILE A 77 16.49 15.74 -4.02
N ASN A 78 16.88 14.47 -4.10
CA ASN A 78 16.36 13.55 -5.10
C ASN A 78 15.15 12.84 -4.48
N PHE A 79 13.96 13.09 -4.99
CA PHE A 79 12.74 12.54 -4.39
C PHE A 79 11.89 11.77 -5.39
N PHE A 80 11.15 10.82 -4.84
CA PHE A 80 10.26 9.91 -5.54
C PHE A 80 9.13 9.50 -4.59
N ASP A 81 8.02 9.05 -5.15
CA ASP A 81 6.78 8.96 -4.38
C ASP A 81 6.84 7.78 -3.38
N GLY A 82 6.58 8.09 -2.11
CA GLY A 82 6.49 7.12 -1.02
C GLY A 82 5.44 6.06 -1.32
N PHE A 83 5.77 4.80 -1.05
CA PHE A 83 5.08 3.59 -1.50
C PHE A 83 4.99 3.45 -3.03
N ARG A 84 4.33 4.37 -3.72
CA ARG A 84 3.98 4.25 -5.14
C ARG A 84 5.18 4.04 -6.06
N THR A 85 6.33 4.61 -5.75
CA THR A 85 7.60 4.34 -6.43
C THR A 85 8.57 3.59 -5.52
N SER A 86 8.73 4.05 -4.27
CA SER A 86 9.72 3.47 -3.34
C SER A 86 9.51 1.98 -2.98
N HIS A 87 8.28 1.46 -3.10
CA HIS A 87 7.93 0.07 -2.80
C HIS A 87 7.37 -0.69 -4.01
N GLU A 88 7.30 -0.03 -5.16
CA GLU A 88 7.04 -0.70 -6.43
C GLU A 88 8.27 -1.50 -6.83
N VAL A 89 8.07 -2.77 -7.14
CA VAL A 89 9.11 -3.62 -7.70
C VAL A 89 8.95 -3.59 -9.19
N ASP A 90 10.02 -3.26 -9.90
CA ASP A 90 10.03 -3.20 -11.37
C ASP A 90 11.31 -3.83 -11.90
N LYS A 91 11.26 -4.33 -13.14
CA LYS A 91 12.43 -4.76 -13.90
C LYS A 91 13.07 -3.52 -14.51
N ILE A 92 14.21 -3.11 -13.97
CA ILE A 92 14.95 -1.92 -14.40
C ILE A 92 16.33 -2.30 -14.93
N ASP A 93 16.89 -1.40 -15.73
CA ASP A 93 18.30 -1.38 -16.07
C ASP A 93 19.08 -0.67 -14.96
N VAL A 94 20.02 -1.39 -14.34
CA VAL A 94 20.84 -0.90 -13.23
C VAL A 94 22.19 -0.45 -13.77
N ILE A 95 22.58 0.79 -13.48
CA ILE A 95 23.89 1.30 -13.86
C ILE A 95 24.95 0.74 -12.90
N GLU A 96 25.96 0.06 -13.44
CA GLU A 96 27.03 -0.50 -12.62
C GLU A 96 27.97 0.60 -12.12
N TYR A 97 28.58 0.39 -10.96
CA TYR A 97 29.43 1.42 -10.32
C TYR A 97 30.64 1.81 -11.17
N ASP A 98 31.19 0.87 -11.92
CA ASP A 98 32.31 1.12 -12.83
C ASP A 98 31.91 1.95 -14.06
N GLU A 99 30.61 2.03 -14.38
CA GLU A 99 30.07 2.87 -15.45
C GLU A 99 29.75 4.30 -14.94
N ILE A 100 29.37 4.43 -13.66
CA ILE A 100 29.16 5.74 -13.02
C ILE A 100 30.50 6.46 -12.80
N LYS A 101 31.53 5.72 -12.36
CA LYS A 101 32.83 6.30 -11.95
C LYS A 101 33.47 7.21 -13.01
N PRO A 102 33.50 6.88 -14.31
CA PRO A 102 34.02 7.77 -15.36
C PRO A 102 33.25 9.08 -15.53
N LEU A 103 31.99 9.15 -15.10
CA LEU A 103 31.16 10.36 -15.21
C LEU A 103 31.49 11.40 -14.13
N VAL A 104 32.11 10.97 -13.02
CA VAL A 104 32.42 11.81 -11.86
C VAL A 104 33.55 12.81 -12.17
N ASP A 105 33.30 14.08 -11.88
CA ASP A 105 34.34 15.11 -11.90
C ASP A 105 35.23 15.02 -10.65
N PHE A 106 36.28 14.20 -10.73
CA PHE A 106 37.20 14.00 -9.61
C PHE A 106 37.97 15.27 -9.22
N LYS A 107 38.16 16.22 -10.13
CA LYS A 107 38.75 17.51 -9.78
C LYS A 107 37.84 18.27 -8.82
N LYS A 108 36.52 18.23 -9.02
CA LYS A 108 35.55 18.81 -8.07
C LYS A 108 35.49 18.09 -6.74
N VAL A 109 35.73 16.77 -6.73
CA VAL A 109 35.90 16.00 -5.49
C VAL A 109 37.14 16.48 -4.73
N ASP A 110 38.27 16.67 -5.40
CA ASP A 110 39.49 17.18 -4.78
C ASP A 110 39.33 18.62 -4.28
N GLU A 111 38.65 19.50 -5.03
CA GLU A 111 38.28 20.84 -4.59
C GLU A 111 37.37 20.82 -3.34
N PHE A 112 36.48 19.83 -3.20
CA PHE A 112 35.68 19.65 -2.00
C PHE A 112 36.53 19.22 -0.81
N ARG A 113 37.43 18.24 -1.00
CA ARG A 113 38.37 17.79 0.05
C ARG A 113 39.27 18.91 0.55
N ALA A 114 39.80 19.74 -0.36
CA ALA A 114 40.64 20.87 -0.01
C ALA A 114 39.91 21.95 0.83
N ARG A 115 38.58 22.01 0.78
CA ARG A 115 37.74 22.93 1.58
C ARG A 115 37.29 22.34 2.92
N ALA A 116 37.66 21.09 3.23
CA ALA A 116 37.26 20.46 4.48
C ALA A 116 37.94 21.15 5.68
N LEU A 117 37.28 21.12 6.84
CA LEU A 117 37.89 21.57 8.09
C LEU A 117 39.09 20.68 8.43
N ASN A 118 40.27 21.28 8.47
CA ASN A 118 41.52 20.60 8.79
C ASN A 118 42.45 21.57 9.52
N PRO A 119 43.05 21.19 10.67
CA PRO A 119 44.00 22.05 11.39
C PRO A 119 45.26 22.41 10.59
N GLU A 120 45.65 21.64 9.57
CA GLU A 120 46.81 21.95 8.70
C GLU A 120 46.52 23.09 7.72
N HIS A 121 45.25 23.37 7.42
CA HIS A 121 44.81 24.49 6.58
C HIS A 121 43.46 25.04 7.10
N PRO A 122 43.47 25.70 8.27
CA PRO A 122 42.24 26.00 9.01
C PRO A 122 41.46 27.17 8.39
N HIS A 123 40.14 27.11 8.54
CA HIS A 123 39.22 28.21 8.24
C HIS A 123 38.04 28.19 9.22
N GLN A 124 37.30 29.29 9.27
CA GLN A 124 36.09 29.43 10.09
C GLN A 124 34.84 29.46 9.20
N GLN A 125 33.79 28.75 9.60
CA GLN A 125 32.47 28.74 8.94
C GLN A 125 31.37 28.94 9.98
N GLY A 126 30.21 29.42 9.54
CA GLY A 126 29.06 29.65 10.42
C GLY A 126 29.22 30.80 11.42
N THR A 127 29.93 31.86 11.03
CA THR A 127 30.08 33.09 11.83
C THR A 127 28.73 33.76 12.12
N ALA A 128 28.62 34.48 13.23
CA ALA A 128 27.56 35.46 13.44
C ALA A 128 27.85 36.73 12.63
N GLN A 129 26.88 37.21 11.86
CA GLN A 129 27.02 38.40 11.01
C GLN A 129 25.95 39.43 11.37
N ASN A 130 26.35 40.70 11.41
CA ASN A 130 25.44 41.82 11.63
C ASN A 130 24.71 42.22 10.32
N PRO A 131 23.72 43.13 10.39
CA PRO A 131 22.99 43.59 9.20
C PRO A 131 23.86 44.30 8.14
N ASP A 132 25.04 44.76 8.50
CA ASP A 132 25.98 45.48 7.64
C ASP A 132 26.55 44.62 6.50
N ILE A 133 26.68 43.30 6.69
CA ILE A 133 27.27 42.38 5.71
C ILE A 133 26.43 41.14 5.39
N TYR A 134 25.43 40.80 6.22
CA TYR A 134 24.69 39.54 6.07
C TYR A 134 23.99 39.43 4.70
N PHE A 135 23.35 40.50 4.24
CA PHE A 135 22.60 40.47 2.99
C PHE A 135 23.53 40.27 1.78
N GLN A 136 24.63 41.02 1.72
CA GLN A 136 25.63 40.88 0.65
C GLN A 136 26.22 39.47 0.61
N ASN A 137 26.53 38.90 1.78
CA ASN A 137 27.07 37.53 1.87
C ASN A 137 26.03 36.46 1.48
N ARG A 138 24.74 36.70 1.73
CA ARG A 138 23.66 35.77 1.32
C ARG A 138 23.52 35.72 -0.21
N GLU A 139 23.60 36.86 -0.88
CA GLU A 139 23.51 37.02 -2.34
C GLU A 139 24.78 36.56 -3.08
N ALA A 140 25.92 36.45 -2.40
CA ALA A 140 27.18 35.97 -2.98
C ALA A 140 27.09 34.52 -3.54
N SER A 141 26.05 33.78 -3.16
CA SER A 141 25.78 32.42 -3.64
C SER A 141 25.04 32.34 -4.98
N ASN A 142 24.46 33.43 -5.49
CA ASN A 142 23.52 33.40 -6.63
C ASN A 142 24.09 32.70 -7.87
N LYS A 143 25.34 33.03 -8.25
CA LYS A 143 26.03 32.42 -9.40
C LYS A 143 26.10 30.89 -9.37
N TYR A 144 26.04 30.28 -8.17
CA TYR A 144 26.03 28.82 -8.04
C TYR A 144 24.65 28.26 -8.37
N TYR A 145 23.58 28.92 -7.92
CA TYR A 145 22.20 28.51 -8.21
C TYR A 145 21.83 28.76 -9.67
N ASP A 146 22.22 29.90 -10.24
CA ASP A 146 21.99 30.25 -11.65
C ASP A 146 22.61 29.21 -12.60
N ALA A 147 23.72 28.58 -12.19
CA ALA A 147 24.40 27.55 -12.96
C ALA A 147 23.76 26.15 -12.84
N VAL A 148 22.93 25.89 -11.81
CA VAL A 148 22.39 24.55 -11.54
C VAL A 148 21.60 23.97 -12.72
N PRO A 149 20.65 24.68 -13.35
CA PRO A 149 19.88 24.12 -14.47
C PRO A 149 20.76 23.59 -15.60
N ALA A 150 21.77 24.38 -16.03
CA ALA A 150 22.70 23.97 -17.08
C ALA A 150 23.59 22.80 -16.65
N ILE A 151 24.03 22.77 -15.38
CA ILE A 151 24.79 21.64 -14.83
C ILE A 151 23.94 20.37 -14.85
N VAL A 152 22.71 20.43 -14.35
CA VAL A 152 21.81 19.27 -14.29
C VAL A 152 21.52 18.75 -15.69
N GLN A 153 21.24 19.62 -16.66
CA GLN A 153 21.02 19.18 -18.04
C GLN A 153 22.26 18.49 -18.61
N ALA A 154 23.46 19.04 -18.39
CA ALA A 154 24.69 18.41 -18.87
C ALA A 154 24.96 17.05 -18.21
N GLU A 155 24.62 16.88 -16.92
CA GLU A 155 24.76 15.58 -16.25
C GLU A 155 23.65 14.59 -16.67
N MET A 156 22.43 15.07 -16.96
CA MET A 156 21.38 14.28 -17.62
C MET A 156 21.84 13.78 -18.99
N ASP A 157 22.46 14.63 -19.81
CA ASP A 157 22.95 14.26 -21.14
C ASP A 157 24.02 13.17 -21.07
N LYS A 158 24.92 13.21 -20.07
CA LYS A 158 25.92 12.16 -19.84
C LYS A 158 25.29 10.82 -19.46
N VAL A 159 24.36 10.83 -18.51
CA VAL A 159 23.64 9.61 -18.11
C VAL A 159 22.81 9.09 -19.28
N SER A 160 22.21 9.98 -20.07
CA SER A 160 21.48 9.62 -21.29
C SER A 160 22.38 8.98 -22.34
N ALA A 161 23.60 9.49 -22.50
CA ALA A 161 24.59 8.91 -23.43
C ALA A 161 25.07 7.52 -23.00
N LEU A 162 25.18 7.28 -21.68
CA LEU A 162 25.53 5.98 -21.13
C LEU A 162 24.40 4.95 -21.30
N THR A 163 23.18 5.38 -21.00
CA THR A 163 22.04 4.47 -20.81
C THR A 163 21.10 4.36 -22.02
N GLY A 164 21.19 5.31 -22.95
CA GLY A 164 20.23 5.50 -24.05
C GLY A 164 18.90 6.15 -23.64
N ARG A 165 18.67 6.40 -22.34
CA ARG A 165 17.42 7.00 -21.81
C ARG A 165 17.58 8.51 -21.69
N LYS A 166 16.82 9.25 -22.49
CA LYS A 166 16.94 10.71 -22.56
C LYS A 166 16.14 11.41 -21.46
N TYR A 167 16.78 12.35 -20.78
CA TYR A 167 16.15 13.22 -19.78
C TYR A 167 16.39 14.70 -20.09
N ASN A 168 15.40 15.55 -19.82
CA ASN A 168 15.56 16.99 -19.76
C ASN A 168 15.06 17.54 -18.41
N LEU A 169 15.37 18.80 -18.10
CA LEU A 169 14.86 19.47 -16.90
C LEU A 169 13.32 19.43 -16.84
N VAL A 170 12.70 19.59 -18.02
CA VAL A 170 11.28 19.43 -18.30
C VAL A 170 11.18 18.74 -19.67
N ASP A 171 10.53 17.58 -19.74
CA ASP A 171 10.17 16.94 -21.01
C ASP A 171 8.67 17.04 -21.27
N TYR A 172 8.38 17.39 -22.52
CA TYR A 172 7.08 17.25 -23.13
C TYR A 172 6.88 15.83 -23.69
N TYR A 173 5.66 15.30 -23.55
CA TYR A 173 5.22 14.06 -24.18
C TYR A 173 3.78 14.21 -24.69
N GLY A 174 3.48 13.68 -25.87
CA GLY A 174 2.13 13.67 -26.45
C GLY A 174 2.07 14.26 -27.86
N ALA A 175 0.87 14.68 -28.28
CA ALA A 175 0.64 15.15 -29.64
C ALA A 175 1.46 16.42 -29.95
N PRO A 176 2.18 16.52 -31.08
CA PRO A 176 2.91 17.73 -31.42
C PRO A 176 2.03 18.98 -31.54
N ASP A 177 0.74 18.78 -31.86
CA ASP A 177 -0.29 19.82 -32.00
C ASP A 177 -1.31 19.79 -30.84
N ALA A 178 -0.89 19.34 -29.65
CA ALA A 178 -1.76 19.30 -28.47
C ALA A 178 -2.37 20.67 -28.17
N ASP A 179 -3.66 20.67 -27.79
CA ASP A 179 -4.37 21.87 -27.34
C ASP A 179 -4.53 21.93 -25.80
N ARG A 180 -4.33 20.79 -25.13
CA ARG A 180 -4.48 20.61 -23.68
C ARG A 180 -3.28 19.86 -23.12
N VAL A 181 -2.70 20.40 -22.05
CA VAL A 181 -1.53 19.79 -21.41
C VAL A 181 -1.68 19.70 -19.89
N ILE A 182 -1.28 18.56 -19.32
CA ILE A 182 -1.10 18.40 -17.88
C ILE A 182 0.37 18.69 -17.52
N VAL A 183 0.60 19.52 -16.49
CA VAL A 183 1.91 19.71 -15.87
C VAL A 183 1.92 18.99 -14.53
N ILE A 184 2.88 18.08 -14.32
CA ILE A 184 2.90 17.22 -13.13
C ILE A 184 4.33 16.79 -12.79
N MET A 185 4.51 16.29 -11.57
CA MET A 185 5.76 15.79 -11.04
C MET A 185 5.53 14.49 -10.26
N GLY A 186 6.56 13.63 -10.18
CA GLY A 186 6.47 12.34 -9.49
C GLY A 186 5.71 11.29 -10.30
N SER A 187 5.27 10.23 -9.64
CA SER A 187 4.78 9.01 -10.30
C SER A 187 3.51 9.21 -11.09
N GLY A 188 2.69 10.21 -10.74
CA GLY A 188 1.49 10.55 -11.51
C GLY A 188 1.78 10.87 -12.98
N ALA A 189 3.01 11.27 -13.30
CA ALA A 189 3.43 11.52 -14.68
C ALA A 189 3.43 10.25 -15.55
N GLU A 190 3.73 9.07 -14.99
CA GLU A 190 3.70 7.80 -15.75
C GLU A 190 2.27 7.41 -16.11
N ALA A 191 1.34 7.51 -15.15
CA ALA A 191 -0.09 7.28 -15.40
C ALA A 191 -0.66 8.28 -16.43
N VAL A 192 -0.22 9.54 -16.39
CA VAL A 192 -0.62 10.54 -17.40
C VAL A 192 -0.05 10.20 -18.77
N GLU A 193 1.23 9.81 -18.87
CA GLU A 193 1.85 9.41 -20.14
C GLU A 193 1.10 8.24 -20.79
N GLU A 194 0.79 7.20 -20.01
CA GLU A 194 0.03 6.05 -20.47
C GLU A 194 -1.39 6.44 -20.94
N THR A 195 -2.04 7.37 -20.25
CA THR A 195 -3.36 7.89 -20.66
C THR A 195 -3.27 8.77 -21.92
N VAL A 196 -2.19 9.55 -22.08
CA VAL A 196 -1.94 10.37 -23.27
C VAL A 196 -1.82 9.48 -24.51
N ASP A 197 -1.13 8.34 -24.41
CA ASP A 197 -1.07 7.35 -25.49
C ASP A 197 -2.46 6.83 -25.86
N TYR A 198 -3.25 6.42 -24.85
CA TYR A 198 -4.60 5.91 -25.03
C TYR A 198 -5.53 6.91 -25.73
N LEU A 199 -5.50 8.19 -25.31
CA LEU A 199 -6.36 9.24 -25.83
C LEU A 199 -5.90 9.74 -27.21
N ASN A 200 -4.60 9.94 -27.42
CA ASN A 200 -4.10 10.38 -28.73
C ASN A 200 -4.30 9.33 -29.82
N ALA A 201 -4.21 8.03 -29.49
CA ALA A 201 -4.58 6.94 -30.40
C ALA A 201 -6.06 6.98 -30.83
N ARG A 202 -6.91 7.71 -30.08
CA ARG A 202 -8.34 7.94 -30.35
C ARG A 202 -8.63 9.32 -30.92
N GLY A 203 -7.61 10.05 -31.37
CA GLY A 203 -7.75 11.32 -32.06
C GLY A 203 -7.87 12.55 -31.14
N HIS A 204 -7.70 12.38 -29.82
CA HIS A 204 -7.55 13.52 -28.93
C HIS A 204 -6.18 14.19 -29.16
N LYS A 205 -6.06 15.45 -28.75
CA LYS A 205 -4.85 16.27 -28.91
C LYS A 205 -4.31 16.69 -27.56
N VAL A 206 -3.86 15.70 -26.79
CA VAL A 206 -3.42 15.90 -25.40
C VAL A 206 -1.92 15.69 -25.25
N GLY A 207 -1.35 16.38 -24.27
CA GLY A 207 0.05 16.25 -23.90
C GLY A 207 0.31 16.37 -22.41
N LEU A 208 1.57 16.16 -22.05
CA LEU A 208 2.08 16.07 -20.70
C LEU A 208 3.41 16.83 -20.64
N LEU A 209 3.62 17.59 -19.57
CA LEU A 209 4.91 18.14 -19.18
C LEU A 209 5.29 17.54 -17.82
N LYS A 210 6.31 16.68 -17.80
CA LYS A 210 6.86 16.20 -16.52
C LYS A 210 7.96 17.14 -16.05
N VAL A 211 7.85 17.65 -14.84
CA VAL A 211 8.88 18.50 -14.24
C VAL A 211 9.86 17.61 -13.49
N ARG A 212 11.12 17.54 -13.96
CA ARG A 212 12.18 16.75 -13.30
C ARG A 212 12.91 17.62 -12.31
N LEU A 213 13.51 18.71 -12.78
CA LEU A 213 14.13 19.71 -11.91
C LEU A 213 13.07 20.69 -11.44
N TYR A 214 12.64 20.59 -10.19
CA TYR A 214 11.68 21.52 -9.57
C TYR A 214 12.38 22.76 -8.97
N ARG A 215 13.58 22.58 -8.42
CA ARG A 215 14.39 23.68 -7.86
C ARG A 215 15.85 23.57 -8.30
N PRO A 216 16.50 24.68 -8.71
CA PRO A 216 15.87 25.93 -9.17
C PRO A 216 14.86 25.67 -10.29
N PHE A 217 13.75 26.42 -10.32
CA PHE A 217 12.70 26.19 -11.31
C PHE A 217 13.22 26.58 -12.71
N PRO A 218 13.22 25.67 -13.70
CA PRO A 218 13.88 25.90 -14.98
C PRO A 218 12.96 26.63 -15.96
N GLN A 219 12.62 27.89 -15.65
CA GLN A 219 11.64 28.72 -16.39
C GLN A 219 11.81 28.68 -17.91
N ASP A 220 13.01 28.96 -18.42
CA ASP A 220 13.26 28.99 -19.86
C ASP A 220 13.03 27.62 -20.52
N ALA A 221 13.47 26.54 -19.87
CA ALA A 221 13.26 25.17 -20.36
C ALA A 221 11.78 24.77 -20.29
N PHE A 222 11.08 25.17 -19.23
CA PHE A 222 9.65 24.93 -19.06
C PHE A 222 8.84 25.60 -20.17
N VAL A 223 9.02 26.90 -20.37
CA VAL A 223 8.30 27.67 -21.39
C VAL A 223 8.60 27.14 -22.79
N LYS A 224 9.87 26.83 -23.07
CA LYS A 224 10.29 26.24 -24.36
C LYS A 224 9.66 24.86 -24.62
N ALA A 225 9.39 24.07 -23.59
CA ALA A 225 8.82 22.75 -23.74
C ALA A 225 7.32 22.76 -24.08
N ILE A 226 6.61 23.88 -23.88
CA ILE A 226 5.18 24.00 -24.17
C ILE A 226 4.95 24.16 -25.68
N PRO A 227 4.22 23.25 -26.35
CA PRO A 227 3.86 23.46 -27.75
C PRO A 227 3.04 24.74 -27.94
N GLU A 228 3.28 25.45 -29.04
CA GLU A 228 2.61 26.73 -29.33
C GLU A 228 1.08 26.59 -29.39
N THR A 229 0.60 25.43 -29.86
CA THR A 229 -0.82 25.08 -30.04
C THR A 229 -1.59 24.92 -28.74
N VAL A 230 -0.90 24.76 -27.60
CA VAL A 230 -1.55 24.56 -26.30
C VAL A 230 -2.40 25.78 -25.96
N LYS A 231 -3.63 25.56 -25.50
CA LYS A 231 -4.56 26.61 -25.09
C LYS A 231 -4.79 26.57 -23.58
N THR A 232 -4.95 25.37 -23.04
CA THR A 232 -5.26 25.13 -21.63
C THR A 232 -4.21 24.22 -21.01
N ILE A 233 -3.70 24.63 -19.86
CA ILE A 233 -2.76 23.90 -19.03
C ILE A 233 -3.46 23.59 -17.71
N THR A 234 -3.40 22.35 -17.24
CA THR A 234 -3.77 22.04 -15.85
C THR A 234 -2.53 21.59 -15.09
N VAL A 235 -2.25 22.25 -13.98
CA VAL A 235 -1.14 21.90 -13.10
C VAL A 235 -1.66 21.03 -11.97
N MET A 236 -1.03 19.86 -11.80
CA MET A 236 -1.42 18.86 -10.81
C MET A 236 -0.40 18.80 -9.68
N ASP A 237 -0.82 19.24 -8.50
CA ASP A 237 0.00 19.24 -7.29
C ASP A 237 -0.38 18.06 -6.39
N ARG A 238 0.64 17.31 -5.95
CA ARG A 238 0.48 16.20 -5.00
C ARG A 238 0.63 16.68 -3.56
N THR A 239 0.04 17.81 -3.22
CA THR A 239 0.11 18.42 -1.87
C THR A 239 -1.12 19.30 -1.63
N LYS A 240 -1.26 19.82 -0.42
CA LYS A 240 -2.25 20.85 -0.08
C LYS A 240 -1.60 21.87 0.86
N GLU A 241 -1.65 23.15 0.48
CA GLU A 241 -1.30 24.28 1.34
C GLU A 241 -2.58 25.03 1.77
N PRO A 242 -3.17 24.74 2.94
CA PRO A 242 -4.43 25.35 3.36
C PRO A 242 -4.34 26.87 3.43
N GLY A 243 -5.23 27.57 2.72
CA GLY A 243 -5.29 29.03 2.69
C GLY A 243 -4.34 29.70 1.68
N ALA A 244 -3.49 28.93 0.99
CA ALA A 244 -2.66 29.46 -0.07
C ALA A 244 -3.48 29.87 -1.31
N GLN A 245 -2.93 30.78 -2.11
CA GLN A 245 -3.53 31.17 -3.40
C GLN A 245 -3.47 30.07 -4.46
N GLY A 246 -2.67 29.04 -4.23
CA GLY A 246 -2.55 27.86 -5.07
C GLY A 246 -1.42 26.99 -4.55
N GLU A 247 -1.33 25.77 -5.05
CA GLU A 247 -0.28 24.85 -4.67
C GLU A 247 1.08 25.21 -5.33
N PRO A 248 2.22 24.70 -4.80
CA PRO A 248 3.54 25.19 -5.15
C PRO A 248 3.89 25.10 -6.64
N LEU A 249 3.63 23.96 -7.30
CA LEU A 249 3.96 23.82 -8.72
C LEU A 249 3.08 24.73 -9.58
N TYR A 250 1.78 24.82 -9.27
CA TYR A 250 0.88 25.76 -9.92
C TYR A 250 1.38 27.20 -9.84
N LEU A 251 1.79 27.67 -8.66
CA LEU A 251 2.29 29.04 -8.49
C LEU A 251 3.56 29.32 -9.30
N ASP A 252 4.48 28.35 -9.38
CA ASP A 252 5.70 28.47 -10.19
C ASP A 252 5.38 28.52 -11.68
N VAL A 253 4.44 27.70 -12.16
CA VAL A 253 3.99 27.71 -13.56
C VAL A 253 3.34 29.05 -13.93
N VAL A 254 2.48 29.59 -13.07
CA VAL A 254 1.86 30.90 -13.29
C VAL A 254 2.92 32.00 -13.36
N SER A 255 3.90 31.99 -12.44
CA SER A 255 5.00 32.96 -12.45
C SER A 255 5.83 32.86 -13.74
N ALA A 256 6.25 31.65 -14.10
CA ALA A 256 7.08 31.40 -15.29
C ALA A 256 6.41 31.85 -16.59
N LEU A 257 5.12 31.54 -16.76
CA LEU A 257 4.35 31.98 -17.93
C LEU A 257 4.18 33.51 -17.97
N ASN A 258 3.88 34.12 -16.83
CA ASN A 258 3.69 35.55 -16.73
C ASN A 258 4.99 36.33 -17.02
N GLU A 259 6.11 35.90 -16.44
CA GLU A 259 7.42 36.51 -16.68
C GLU A 259 7.89 36.35 -18.14
N ALA A 260 7.59 35.22 -18.77
CA ALA A 260 7.87 35.00 -20.19
C ALA A 260 6.87 35.71 -21.14
N GLY A 261 5.83 36.37 -20.61
CA GLY A 261 4.78 36.99 -21.40
C GLY A 261 3.90 36.00 -22.17
N VAL A 262 3.90 34.72 -21.79
CA VAL A 262 3.14 33.65 -22.45
C VAL A 262 1.76 33.55 -21.83
N LYS A 263 0.73 33.88 -22.60
CA LYS A 263 -0.66 33.82 -22.15
C LYS A 263 -1.29 32.48 -22.51
N LYS A 264 -1.60 31.68 -21.49
CA LYS A 264 -2.35 30.41 -21.58
C LYS A 264 -3.40 30.40 -20.47
N GLU A 265 -4.48 29.64 -20.64
CA GLU A 265 -5.41 29.37 -19.56
C GLU A 265 -4.79 28.31 -18.65
N VAL A 266 -4.66 28.60 -17.36
CA VAL A 266 -4.01 27.72 -16.39
C VAL A 266 -4.99 27.37 -15.27
N LEU A 267 -5.30 26.10 -15.13
CA LEU A 267 -6.10 25.53 -14.04
C LEU A 267 -5.17 24.84 -13.03
N CYS A 268 -5.60 24.75 -11.77
CA CYS A 268 -4.92 23.95 -10.75
C CYS A 268 -5.81 22.82 -10.22
N GLY A 269 -5.18 21.68 -9.91
CA GLY A 269 -5.83 20.53 -9.32
C GLY A 269 -4.93 19.82 -8.31
N ARG A 270 -5.55 19.22 -7.29
CA ARG A 270 -4.85 18.35 -6.33
C ARG A 270 -5.19 16.89 -6.56
N TYR A 271 -4.20 16.03 -6.36
CA TYR A 271 -4.36 14.59 -6.50
C TYR A 271 -3.48 13.82 -5.50
N GLY A 272 -3.75 12.52 -5.32
CA GLY A 272 -2.76 11.57 -4.80
C GLY A 272 -2.26 11.79 -3.37
N LEU A 273 -2.91 12.65 -2.57
CA LEU A 273 -2.60 12.88 -1.16
C LEU A 273 -2.67 11.57 -0.36
N GLY A 274 -1.64 11.27 0.42
CA GLY A 274 -1.59 10.03 1.21
C GLY A 274 -1.70 8.75 0.38
N SER A 275 -1.08 8.71 -0.80
CA SER A 275 -1.22 7.66 -1.81
C SER A 275 -2.66 7.35 -2.22
N LYS A 276 -3.58 8.33 -2.18
CA LYS A 276 -4.84 8.21 -2.90
C LYS A 276 -4.58 7.81 -4.36
N GLU A 277 -5.42 6.93 -4.88
CA GLU A 277 -5.26 6.42 -6.23
C GLU A 277 -5.26 7.55 -7.28
N PHE A 278 -4.51 7.35 -8.35
CA PHE A 278 -4.48 8.23 -9.52
C PHE A 278 -4.31 7.40 -10.80
N ASN A 279 -5.44 6.99 -11.36
CA ASN A 279 -5.52 6.07 -12.49
C ASN A 279 -5.92 6.80 -13.81
N PRO A 280 -5.90 6.11 -14.97
CA PRO A 280 -6.22 6.73 -16.26
C PRO A 280 -7.61 7.34 -16.36
N SER A 281 -8.58 6.76 -15.65
CA SER A 281 -9.94 7.31 -15.57
C SER A 281 -9.96 8.70 -14.95
N MET A 282 -9.18 8.90 -13.88
CA MET A 282 -9.00 10.21 -13.23
C MET A 282 -8.24 11.19 -14.12
N VAL A 283 -7.21 10.72 -14.85
CA VAL A 283 -6.47 11.56 -15.80
C VAL A 283 -7.39 12.03 -16.93
N ASN A 284 -8.24 11.16 -17.47
CA ASN A 284 -9.21 11.55 -18.49
C ASN A 284 -10.19 12.60 -17.98
N ALA A 285 -10.70 12.46 -16.74
CA ALA A 285 -11.56 13.48 -16.13
C ALA A 285 -10.89 14.87 -16.07
N ILE A 286 -9.56 14.93 -15.91
CA ILE A 286 -8.80 16.19 -15.96
C ILE A 286 -8.80 16.76 -17.38
N TYR A 287 -8.50 15.95 -18.41
CA TYR A 287 -8.51 16.43 -19.79
C TYR A 287 -9.91 16.84 -20.26
N GLU A 288 -10.96 16.14 -19.83
CA GLU A 288 -12.34 16.50 -20.09
C GLU A 288 -12.72 17.81 -19.37
N ASN A 289 -12.26 18.02 -18.14
CA ASN A 289 -12.45 19.30 -17.45
C ASN A 289 -11.86 20.48 -18.25
N MET A 290 -10.70 20.32 -18.88
CA MET A 290 -10.10 21.37 -19.73
C MET A 290 -10.94 21.73 -20.96
N SER A 291 -11.79 20.82 -21.43
CA SER A 291 -12.72 21.05 -22.54
C SER A 291 -14.14 21.41 -22.10
N GLY A 292 -14.49 21.12 -20.84
CA GLY A 292 -15.83 21.26 -20.27
C GLY A 292 -15.97 22.45 -19.33
N GLU A 293 -16.31 22.17 -18.06
CA GLU A 293 -16.58 23.20 -17.03
C GLU A 293 -15.36 24.07 -16.73
N LYS A 294 -14.15 23.55 -16.95
CA LYS A 294 -12.88 24.19 -16.57
C LYS A 294 -12.87 24.58 -15.10
N LYS A 295 -13.38 23.68 -14.26
CA LYS A 295 -13.34 23.84 -12.80
C LYS A 295 -11.89 24.04 -12.39
N ASP A 296 -11.63 25.14 -11.70
CA ASP A 296 -10.32 25.48 -11.15
C ASP A 296 -10.23 25.08 -9.68
N ARG A 297 -9.01 24.93 -9.16
CA ARG A 297 -8.70 24.54 -7.77
C ARG A 297 -9.37 23.24 -7.33
N PHE A 298 -9.53 22.33 -8.28
CA PHE A 298 -10.29 21.10 -8.10
C PHE A 298 -9.52 20.02 -7.32
N THR A 299 -10.20 18.93 -7.01
CA THR A 299 -9.60 17.68 -6.53
C THR A 299 -10.03 16.52 -7.44
N VAL A 300 -9.23 15.46 -7.51
CA VAL A 300 -9.59 14.24 -8.23
C VAL A 300 -9.26 13.01 -7.38
N GLY A 301 -10.08 11.96 -7.49
CA GLY A 301 -9.95 10.73 -6.70
C GLY A 301 -10.71 10.73 -5.36
N ILE A 302 -11.54 11.74 -5.10
CA ILE A 302 -12.44 11.81 -3.94
C ILE A 302 -13.83 12.31 -4.35
N ASN A 303 -14.83 12.11 -3.50
CA ASN A 303 -16.12 12.78 -3.60
C ASN A 303 -16.18 13.93 -2.57
N ASP A 304 -16.00 15.16 -3.04
CA ASP A 304 -16.12 16.36 -2.22
C ASP A 304 -17.54 16.93 -2.33
N ASP A 305 -18.44 16.42 -1.50
CA ASP A 305 -19.83 16.85 -1.38
C ASP A 305 -20.03 18.03 -0.41
N VAL A 306 -18.94 18.61 0.08
CA VAL A 306 -18.96 19.74 1.02
C VAL A 306 -18.57 21.04 0.32
N THR A 307 -17.44 21.04 -0.39
CA THR A 307 -16.96 22.21 -1.15
C THR A 307 -17.11 22.06 -2.66
N PHE A 308 -17.56 20.91 -3.14
CA PHE A 308 -17.86 20.64 -4.55
C PHE A 308 -16.67 20.86 -5.49
N HIS A 309 -15.45 20.74 -4.98
CA HIS A 309 -14.22 20.89 -5.76
C HIS A 309 -13.83 19.61 -6.50
N SER A 310 -14.42 18.45 -6.19
CA SER A 310 -14.05 17.20 -6.88
C SER A 310 -14.54 17.17 -8.33
N LEU A 311 -13.70 16.63 -9.22
CA LEU A 311 -14.12 16.22 -10.56
C LEU A 311 -14.87 14.89 -10.50
N ASN A 312 -15.89 14.75 -11.33
CA ASN A 312 -16.59 13.49 -11.51
C ASN A 312 -15.80 12.58 -12.45
N VAL A 313 -15.55 11.34 -12.03
CA VAL A 313 -14.93 10.31 -12.86
C VAL A 313 -16.04 9.41 -13.38
N THR A 314 -16.47 9.63 -14.62
CA THR A 314 -17.66 8.99 -15.21
C THR A 314 -17.33 7.81 -16.11
N GLU A 315 -16.13 7.80 -16.70
CA GLU A 315 -15.67 6.77 -17.63
C GLU A 315 -14.56 5.94 -16.97
N LYS A 316 -14.66 4.60 -17.11
CA LYS A 316 -13.59 3.67 -16.71
C LYS A 316 -12.71 3.37 -17.91
N ILE A 317 -11.42 3.67 -17.79
CA ILE A 317 -10.43 3.52 -18.87
C ILE A 317 -9.40 2.44 -18.52
N ASP A 318 -9.15 1.53 -19.46
CA ASP A 318 -7.94 0.69 -19.48
C ASP A 318 -6.93 1.31 -20.45
N ALA A 319 -5.92 2.00 -19.92
CA ALA A 319 -4.84 2.55 -20.73
C ALA A 319 -3.62 1.63 -20.79
N SER A 320 -3.65 0.48 -20.09
CA SER A 320 -2.51 -0.44 -20.10
C SER A 320 -2.27 -1.03 -21.49
N ASP A 321 -1.02 -1.38 -21.79
CA ASP A 321 -0.68 -1.98 -23.09
C ASP A 321 -1.46 -3.29 -23.30
N ALA A 322 -1.87 -3.56 -24.54
CA ALA A 322 -2.66 -4.75 -24.86
C ALA A 322 -1.96 -6.08 -24.55
N SER A 323 -0.61 -6.10 -24.44
CA SER A 323 0.15 -7.27 -24.01
C SER A 323 0.21 -7.45 -22.48
N ALA A 324 -0.27 -6.46 -21.71
CA ALA A 324 -0.20 -6.48 -20.26
C ALA A 324 -1.14 -7.53 -19.66
N ILE A 325 -0.58 -8.45 -18.89
CA ILE A 325 -1.31 -9.41 -18.06
C ILE A 325 -1.33 -8.87 -16.64
N SER A 326 -2.53 -8.54 -16.14
CA SER A 326 -2.76 -7.97 -14.82
C SER A 326 -3.29 -9.01 -13.84
N CYS A 327 -2.59 -9.20 -12.72
CA CYS A 327 -2.92 -10.22 -11.72
C CYS A 327 -3.10 -9.60 -10.32
N LYS A 328 -4.20 -9.96 -9.63
CA LYS A 328 -4.44 -9.60 -8.22
C LYS A 328 -4.39 -10.81 -7.31
N PHE A 329 -3.78 -10.67 -6.14
CA PHE A 329 -3.69 -11.75 -5.15
C PHE A 329 -4.11 -11.25 -3.78
N TYR A 330 -5.16 -11.84 -3.23
CA TYR A 330 -5.69 -11.58 -1.90
C TYR A 330 -5.10 -12.60 -0.94
N GLY A 331 -4.18 -12.16 -0.08
CA GLY A 331 -3.50 -12.99 0.92
C GLY A 331 -3.68 -12.47 2.34
N LEU A 332 -3.43 -13.34 3.32
CA LEU A 332 -3.43 -13.00 4.73
C LEU A 332 -2.03 -12.60 5.20
N GLY A 333 -1.92 -11.57 6.03
CA GLY A 333 -0.65 -11.14 6.60
C GLY A 333 0.11 -12.29 7.25
N SER A 334 1.29 -12.59 6.73
CA SER A 334 2.20 -13.71 7.10
C SER A 334 1.88 -15.10 6.51
N ASP A 335 0.98 -15.21 5.54
CA ASP A 335 0.71 -16.48 4.83
C ASP A 335 1.77 -16.85 3.77
N GLY A 336 2.62 -15.88 3.39
CA GLY A 336 3.67 -16.05 2.39
C GLY A 336 3.31 -15.61 0.97
N THR A 337 2.10 -15.11 0.72
CA THR A 337 1.59 -14.66 -0.59
C THR A 337 2.46 -13.57 -1.20
N VAL A 338 2.72 -12.48 -0.46
CA VAL A 338 3.60 -11.38 -0.91
C VAL A 338 5.00 -11.89 -1.26
N GLY A 339 5.54 -12.81 -0.47
CA GLY A 339 6.86 -13.40 -0.71
C GLY A 339 6.90 -14.24 -1.98
N ALA A 340 5.88 -15.06 -2.20
CA ALA A 340 5.71 -15.84 -3.43
C ALA A 340 5.57 -14.93 -4.65
N ASN A 341 4.78 -13.87 -4.55
CA ASN A 341 4.60 -12.90 -5.65
C ASN A 341 5.88 -12.14 -6.00
N LYS A 342 6.67 -11.70 -5.01
CA LYS A 342 8.01 -11.13 -5.25
C LYS A 342 8.94 -12.13 -5.94
N ASN A 343 8.82 -13.42 -5.59
CA ASN A 343 9.59 -14.47 -6.22
C ASN A 343 9.14 -14.71 -7.68
N SER A 344 7.83 -14.74 -7.95
CA SER A 344 7.28 -14.86 -9.30
C SER A 344 7.71 -13.72 -10.22
N ILE A 345 7.72 -12.48 -9.70
CA ILE A 345 8.20 -11.31 -10.44
C ILE A 345 9.66 -11.46 -10.84
N LYS A 346 10.52 -11.95 -9.92
CA LYS A 346 11.93 -12.20 -10.22
C LYS A 346 12.10 -13.34 -11.21
N ILE A 347 11.35 -14.43 -11.08
CA ILE A 347 11.39 -15.55 -12.03
C ILE A 347 11.10 -15.05 -13.44
N ILE A 348 10.00 -14.31 -13.62
CA ILE A 348 9.58 -13.83 -14.94
C ILE A 348 10.54 -12.74 -15.43
N GLY A 349 10.92 -11.79 -14.60
CA GLY A 349 11.82 -10.70 -14.98
C GLY A 349 13.24 -11.16 -15.35
N ASP A 350 13.78 -12.14 -14.61
CA ASP A 350 15.17 -12.62 -14.80
C ASP A 350 15.29 -13.63 -15.96
N HIS A 351 14.23 -14.35 -16.31
CA HIS A 351 14.28 -15.45 -17.30
C HIS A 351 13.47 -15.17 -18.58
N THR A 352 12.89 -13.97 -18.71
CA THR A 352 12.17 -13.55 -19.91
C THR A 352 12.49 -12.11 -20.27
N ASP A 353 12.16 -11.71 -21.50
CA ASP A 353 12.28 -10.33 -21.96
C ASP A 353 11.11 -9.44 -21.53
N LYS A 354 10.10 -10.00 -20.85
CA LYS A 354 8.95 -9.22 -20.36
C LYS A 354 9.39 -8.23 -19.29
N TYR A 355 8.72 -7.08 -19.28
CA TYR A 355 8.70 -6.17 -18.15
C TYR A 355 7.82 -6.76 -17.06
N ALA A 356 8.20 -6.57 -15.79
CA ALA A 356 7.52 -7.16 -14.66
C ALA A 356 7.42 -6.13 -13.53
N GLN A 357 6.19 -5.74 -13.19
CA GLN A 357 5.87 -4.78 -12.14
C GLN A 357 5.11 -5.45 -11.01
N ALA A 358 5.39 -5.09 -9.77
CA ALA A 358 4.55 -5.43 -8.63
C ALA A 358 4.41 -4.30 -7.62
N TYR A 359 3.18 -4.12 -7.15
CA TYR A 359 2.83 -3.28 -6.01
C TYR A 359 2.09 -4.11 -4.96
N PHE A 360 2.33 -3.82 -3.70
CA PHE A 360 1.74 -4.57 -2.58
C PHE A 360 1.01 -3.61 -1.64
N ALA A 361 -0.32 -3.71 -1.61
CA ALA A 361 -1.15 -3.03 -0.64
C ALA A 361 -1.21 -3.86 0.65
N TYR A 362 -0.80 -3.25 1.77
CA TYR A 362 -0.83 -3.87 3.09
C TYR A 362 -1.87 -3.18 3.95
N ASP A 363 -2.56 -3.95 4.78
CA ASP A 363 -3.34 -3.42 5.89
C ASP A 363 -2.42 -2.76 6.96
N SER A 364 -2.99 -1.80 7.68
CA SER A 364 -2.42 -1.22 8.91
C SER A 364 -2.25 -2.25 10.04
N LYS A 365 -3.03 -3.34 10.02
CA LYS A 365 -2.98 -4.42 11.00
C LYS A 365 -1.69 -5.23 10.85
N LYS A 366 -0.87 -5.28 11.91
CA LYS A 366 0.46 -5.91 11.88
C LYS A 366 0.41 -7.42 11.66
N SER A 367 -0.68 -8.09 12.04
CA SER A 367 -0.84 -9.52 11.88
C SER A 367 -2.28 -9.87 11.51
N GLY A 368 -2.44 -10.84 10.60
CA GLY A 368 -3.76 -11.25 10.10
C GLY A 368 -4.53 -10.14 9.38
N GLY A 369 -3.86 -9.08 8.95
CA GLY A 369 -4.41 -8.08 8.04
C GLY A 369 -4.51 -8.61 6.62
N ILE A 370 -5.32 -7.98 5.79
CA ILE A 370 -5.39 -8.30 4.36
C ILE A 370 -4.13 -7.78 3.64
N THR A 371 -3.68 -8.52 2.63
CA THR A 371 -2.68 -8.07 1.67
C THR A 371 -3.22 -8.25 0.26
N ILE A 372 -3.10 -7.23 -0.57
CA ILE A 372 -3.50 -7.28 -1.98
C ILE A 372 -2.26 -7.02 -2.82
N SER A 373 -1.80 -8.03 -3.54
CA SER A 373 -0.68 -7.89 -4.48
C SER A 373 -1.20 -7.60 -5.86
N HIS A 374 -0.63 -6.60 -6.54
CA HIS A 374 -0.95 -6.21 -7.90
C HIS A 374 0.29 -6.45 -8.77
N LEU A 375 0.22 -7.41 -9.68
CA LEU A 375 1.33 -7.79 -10.54
C LEU A 375 0.95 -7.52 -11.99
N ARG A 376 1.87 -6.96 -12.76
CA ARG A 376 1.72 -6.78 -14.21
C ARG A 376 2.93 -7.35 -14.93
N PHE A 377 2.67 -7.99 -16.06
CA PHE A 377 3.69 -8.47 -16.99
C PHE A 377 3.36 -7.99 -18.38
N SER A 378 4.32 -7.43 -19.11
CA SER A 378 4.07 -6.81 -20.42
C SER A 378 5.26 -6.98 -21.35
N ASP A 379 5.01 -7.01 -22.66
CA ASP A 379 6.08 -6.98 -23.67
C ASP A 379 6.66 -5.57 -23.86
N LYS A 380 6.01 -4.55 -23.29
CA LYS A 380 6.46 -3.15 -23.29
C LYS A 380 6.66 -2.63 -21.85
N PRO A 381 7.43 -1.54 -21.68
CA PRO A 381 7.58 -0.89 -20.37
C PRO A 381 6.23 -0.62 -19.71
N ILE A 382 6.11 -0.96 -18.43
CA ILE A 382 4.87 -0.82 -17.66
C ILE A 382 4.90 0.54 -16.97
N ARG A 383 3.98 1.44 -17.35
CA ARG A 383 3.86 2.79 -16.76
C ARG A 383 2.70 2.92 -15.78
N SER A 384 1.99 1.82 -15.54
CA SER A 384 0.78 1.79 -14.73
C SER A 384 1.07 1.97 -13.23
N THR A 385 1.44 3.17 -12.80
CA THR A 385 1.71 3.54 -11.39
C THR A 385 0.42 3.72 -10.58
N TYR A 386 -0.54 2.82 -10.78
CA TYR A 386 -1.86 2.76 -10.15
C TYR A 386 -2.24 1.29 -9.89
N LEU A 387 -3.18 1.03 -8.98
CA LEU A 387 -3.65 -0.32 -8.68
C LEU A 387 -4.38 -0.93 -9.89
N ILE A 388 -4.39 -2.26 -9.96
CA ILE A 388 -5.14 -2.98 -11.00
C ILE A 388 -6.64 -2.88 -10.68
N ASP A 389 -7.39 -2.26 -11.59
CA ASP A 389 -8.86 -2.20 -11.60
C ASP A 389 -9.48 -3.02 -12.75
N GLN A 390 -8.64 -3.64 -13.59
CA GLN A 390 -9.01 -4.58 -14.67
C GLN A 390 -8.00 -5.74 -14.72
N ALA A 391 -8.29 -6.81 -14.00
CA ALA A 391 -7.44 -7.98 -13.85
C ALA A 391 -7.80 -9.09 -14.84
N ASP A 392 -6.80 -9.75 -15.40
CA ASP A 392 -6.93 -10.99 -16.19
C ASP A 392 -6.98 -12.22 -15.27
N PHE A 393 -6.35 -12.11 -14.09
CA PHE A 393 -6.25 -13.16 -13.10
C PHE A 393 -6.46 -12.61 -11.67
N VAL A 394 -7.30 -13.26 -10.89
CA VAL A 394 -7.48 -12.98 -9.46
C VAL A 394 -7.28 -14.28 -8.68
N ALA A 395 -6.47 -14.25 -7.62
CA ALA A 395 -6.38 -15.34 -6.66
C ALA A 395 -6.78 -14.91 -5.25
N CYS A 396 -7.54 -15.76 -4.57
CA CYS A 396 -7.87 -15.65 -3.17
C CYS A 396 -7.19 -16.79 -2.40
N HIS A 397 -6.22 -16.46 -1.55
CA HIS A 397 -5.44 -17.45 -0.80
C HIS A 397 -6.02 -17.77 0.58
N ASN A 398 -7.14 -17.13 0.94
CA ASN A 398 -7.82 -17.33 2.22
C ASN A 398 -9.34 -17.40 2.03
N GLU A 399 -9.90 -18.60 2.19
CA GLU A 399 -11.34 -18.91 2.12
C GLU A 399 -12.23 -17.89 2.86
N SER A 400 -11.80 -17.38 4.03
CA SER A 400 -12.56 -16.42 4.85
C SER A 400 -12.88 -15.09 4.14
N TYR A 401 -12.16 -14.76 3.07
CA TYR A 401 -12.33 -13.52 2.31
C TYR A 401 -13.56 -13.55 1.39
N VAL A 402 -14.06 -14.74 1.05
CA VAL A 402 -15.22 -14.94 0.19
C VAL A 402 -16.47 -14.20 0.69
N LEU A 403 -16.64 -14.11 2.03
CA LEU A 403 -17.78 -13.44 2.66
C LEU A 403 -17.52 -11.97 3.04
N ARG A 404 -16.29 -11.48 2.82
CA ARG A 404 -15.80 -10.20 3.37
C ARG A 404 -15.47 -9.17 2.30
N TYR A 405 -14.88 -9.61 1.20
CA TYR A 405 -14.26 -8.70 0.24
C TYR A 405 -14.80 -8.92 -1.17
N ASP A 406 -14.97 -7.81 -1.88
CA ASP A 406 -15.15 -7.85 -3.31
C ASP A 406 -13.80 -8.10 -4.00
N MET A 407 -13.69 -9.29 -4.61
CA MET A 407 -12.50 -9.72 -5.33
C MET A 407 -12.71 -9.77 -6.84
N LEU A 408 -13.96 -9.72 -7.31
CA LEU A 408 -14.31 -10.04 -8.69
C LEU A 408 -14.82 -8.84 -9.49
N SER A 409 -15.12 -7.70 -8.88
CA SER A 409 -15.50 -6.49 -9.63
C SER A 409 -14.44 -6.02 -10.60
N ASP A 410 -13.16 -6.19 -10.26
CA ASP A 410 -12.03 -5.83 -11.14
C ASP A 410 -11.66 -6.94 -12.13
N LEU A 411 -12.19 -8.16 -12.00
CA LEU A 411 -11.89 -9.25 -12.93
C LEU A 411 -12.55 -8.96 -14.29
N LYS A 412 -11.80 -9.08 -15.39
CA LYS A 412 -12.31 -8.95 -16.75
C LYS A 412 -13.26 -10.09 -17.09
N ASP A 413 -14.13 -9.87 -18.08
CA ASP A 413 -14.95 -10.94 -18.67
C ASP A 413 -14.04 -12.02 -19.28
N GLY A 414 -14.34 -13.29 -19.01
CA GLY A 414 -13.50 -14.44 -19.37
C GLY A 414 -12.21 -14.59 -18.56
N GLY A 415 -12.00 -13.74 -17.54
CA GLY A 415 -10.84 -13.78 -16.65
C GLY A 415 -10.81 -15.02 -15.76
N THR A 416 -9.66 -15.27 -15.12
CA THR A 416 -9.45 -16.47 -14.28
C THR A 416 -9.53 -16.12 -12.80
N PHE A 417 -10.29 -16.91 -12.03
CA PHE A 417 -10.36 -16.82 -10.58
C PHE A 417 -9.84 -18.12 -9.95
N LEU A 418 -8.86 -18.00 -9.05
CA LEU A 418 -8.32 -19.11 -8.26
C LEU A 418 -8.66 -18.93 -6.78
N LEU A 419 -9.35 -19.90 -6.17
CA LEU A 419 -9.67 -19.91 -4.75
C LEU A 419 -8.88 -21.02 -4.02
N ASN A 420 -8.18 -20.65 -2.95
CA ASN A 420 -7.68 -21.61 -1.97
C ASN A 420 -8.77 -21.90 -0.94
N SER A 421 -9.38 -23.09 -1.01
CA SER A 421 -10.46 -23.50 -0.10
C SER A 421 -10.41 -24.99 0.18
N GLN A 422 -10.97 -25.39 1.32
CA GLN A 422 -11.20 -26.80 1.66
C GLN A 422 -12.48 -27.35 1.00
N TRP A 423 -13.28 -26.49 0.35
CA TRP A 423 -14.53 -26.87 -0.30
C TRP A 423 -14.28 -27.59 -1.63
N GLU A 424 -15.02 -28.66 -1.84
CA GLU A 424 -15.09 -29.35 -3.12
C GLU A 424 -15.96 -28.54 -4.12
N PRO A 425 -15.77 -28.70 -5.46
CA PRO A 425 -16.53 -27.96 -6.46
C PRO A 425 -18.06 -27.99 -6.27
N GLU A 426 -18.59 -29.12 -5.80
CA GLU A 426 -20.03 -29.31 -5.57
C GLU A 426 -20.56 -28.50 -4.38
N GLU A 427 -19.71 -28.14 -3.41
CA GLU A 427 -20.08 -27.38 -2.22
C GLU A 427 -20.13 -25.87 -2.50
N MET A 428 -19.52 -25.40 -3.59
CA MET A 428 -19.38 -23.98 -3.93
C MET A 428 -20.73 -23.26 -4.06
N ASP A 429 -21.79 -23.95 -4.53
CA ASP A 429 -23.11 -23.34 -4.66
C ASP A 429 -23.69 -22.88 -3.31
N ALA A 430 -23.45 -23.65 -2.25
CA ALA A 430 -23.91 -23.30 -0.91
C ALA A 430 -22.97 -22.31 -0.20
N LYS A 431 -21.67 -22.41 -0.47
CA LYS A 431 -20.62 -21.66 0.27
C LYS A 431 -20.35 -20.26 -0.28
N LEU A 432 -20.60 -20.01 -1.56
CA LEU A 432 -20.38 -18.69 -2.17
C LEU A 432 -21.60 -17.77 -1.98
N PRO A 433 -21.40 -16.47 -1.70
CA PRO A 433 -22.47 -15.48 -1.70
C PRO A 433 -23.11 -15.34 -3.08
N ALA A 434 -24.42 -15.06 -3.10
CA ALA A 434 -25.17 -14.85 -4.34
C ALA A 434 -24.52 -13.79 -5.25
N ALA A 435 -24.08 -12.66 -4.69
CA ALA A 435 -23.41 -11.61 -5.46
C ALA A 435 -22.13 -12.09 -6.17
N MET A 436 -21.33 -12.93 -5.50
CA MET A 436 -20.12 -13.50 -6.09
C MET A 436 -20.46 -14.50 -7.20
N LYS A 437 -21.44 -15.38 -6.98
CA LYS A 437 -21.94 -16.31 -8.00
C LYS A 437 -22.45 -15.59 -9.26
N ASN A 438 -23.21 -14.51 -9.06
CA ASN A 438 -23.70 -13.67 -10.15
C ASN A 438 -22.54 -13.07 -10.97
N MET A 439 -21.48 -12.57 -10.31
CA MET A 439 -20.30 -12.05 -11.02
C MET A 439 -19.54 -13.13 -11.79
N ILE A 440 -19.33 -14.30 -11.18
CA ILE A 440 -18.65 -15.45 -11.82
C ILE A 440 -19.38 -15.83 -13.11
N ALA A 441 -20.70 -15.97 -13.06
CA ALA A 441 -21.49 -16.36 -14.22
C ALA A 441 -21.57 -15.25 -15.28
N LYS A 442 -21.88 -14.00 -14.89
CA LYS A 442 -22.02 -12.87 -15.84
C LYS A 442 -20.75 -12.53 -16.59
N LYS A 443 -19.60 -12.70 -15.94
CA LYS A 443 -18.27 -12.41 -16.49
C LYS A 443 -17.58 -13.68 -17.03
N HIS A 444 -18.33 -14.77 -17.25
CA HIS A 444 -17.81 -16.03 -17.81
C HIS A 444 -16.48 -16.47 -17.18
N VAL A 445 -16.36 -16.35 -15.86
CA VAL A 445 -15.09 -16.49 -15.13
C VAL A 445 -14.61 -17.93 -15.20
N LYS A 446 -13.35 -18.13 -15.57
CA LYS A 446 -12.69 -19.44 -15.47
C LYS A 446 -12.37 -19.70 -13.99
N PHE A 447 -13.23 -20.42 -13.31
CA PHE A 447 -13.16 -20.61 -11.86
C PHE A 447 -12.43 -21.92 -11.50
N TYR A 448 -11.37 -21.80 -10.70
CA TYR A 448 -10.60 -22.91 -10.18
C TYR A 448 -10.53 -22.87 -8.65
N THR A 449 -10.48 -24.05 -8.04
CA THR A 449 -10.25 -24.24 -6.61
C THR A 449 -9.10 -25.21 -6.36
N LEU A 450 -8.41 -25.01 -5.23
CA LEU A 450 -7.31 -25.85 -4.77
C LEU A 450 -7.29 -25.86 -3.24
N ASP A 451 -7.21 -27.04 -2.62
CA ASP A 451 -6.98 -27.15 -1.18
C ASP A 451 -5.46 -27.21 -0.91
N GLY A 452 -4.86 -26.04 -0.69
CA GLY A 452 -3.43 -25.95 -0.39
C GLY A 452 -3.04 -26.59 0.95
N LEU A 453 -3.96 -26.68 1.92
CA LEU A 453 -3.71 -27.32 3.21
C LEU A 453 -3.65 -28.84 3.08
N LYS A 454 -4.56 -29.43 2.31
CA LYS A 454 -4.56 -30.86 2.01
C LYS A 454 -3.28 -31.29 1.30
N VAL A 455 -2.83 -30.52 0.31
CA VAL A 455 -1.57 -30.79 -0.41
C VAL A 455 -0.38 -30.86 0.56
N ILE A 456 -0.23 -29.87 1.46
CA ILE A 456 0.90 -29.90 2.40
C ILE A 456 0.79 -30.99 3.47
N GLN A 457 -0.44 -31.36 3.87
CA GLN A 457 -0.68 -32.44 4.82
C GLN A 457 -0.30 -33.81 4.25
N GLU A 458 -0.65 -34.08 2.99
CA GLU A 458 -0.29 -35.31 2.28
C GLU A 458 1.23 -35.43 2.07
N ILE A 459 1.92 -34.30 1.87
CA ILE A 459 3.40 -34.23 1.83
C ILE A 459 4.03 -34.44 3.23
N GLY A 460 3.25 -34.26 4.32
CA GLY A 460 3.73 -34.37 5.69
C GLY A 460 4.41 -33.10 6.23
N THR A 461 4.11 -31.92 5.67
CA THR A 461 4.66 -30.63 6.09
C THR A 461 3.60 -29.68 6.67
N LYS A 462 4.04 -28.76 7.53
CA LYS A 462 3.21 -27.71 8.14
C LYS A 462 3.34 -26.35 7.42
N LYS A 463 4.12 -26.27 6.34
CA LYS A 463 4.42 -25.04 5.60
C LYS A 463 4.46 -25.35 4.10
N GLY A 464 4.18 -24.35 3.27
CA GLY A 464 4.34 -24.47 1.81
C GLY A 464 3.09 -24.14 0.99
N VAL A 465 1.97 -23.77 1.63
CA VAL A 465 0.74 -23.35 0.92
C VAL A 465 1.04 -22.25 -0.10
N ASN A 466 1.88 -21.27 0.25
CA ASN A 466 2.30 -20.22 -0.67
C ASN A 466 3.00 -20.76 -1.94
N THR A 467 3.77 -21.84 -1.83
CA THR A 467 4.47 -22.47 -2.96
C THR A 467 3.49 -23.26 -3.82
N VAL A 468 2.52 -23.94 -3.20
CA VAL A 468 1.41 -24.61 -3.89
C VAL A 468 0.58 -23.60 -4.71
N MET A 469 0.18 -22.48 -4.09
CA MET A 469 -0.56 -21.41 -4.76
C MET A 469 0.26 -20.74 -5.87
N GLN A 470 1.58 -20.58 -5.67
CA GLN A 470 2.47 -20.03 -6.70
C GLN A 470 2.51 -20.94 -7.95
N ALA A 471 2.61 -22.26 -7.75
CA ALA A 471 2.58 -23.21 -8.86
C ALA A 471 1.24 -23.18 -9.62
N ALA A 472 0.12 -23.09 -8.90
CA ALA A 472 -1.20 -22.94 -9.51
C ALA A 472 -1.32 -21.62 -10.31
N PHE A 473 -0.76 -20.52 -9.80
CA PHE A 473 -0.68 -19.25 -10.54
C PHE A 473 0.06 -19.42 -11.87
N PHE A 474 1.26 -19.98 -11.88
CA PHE A 474 2.03 -20.15 -13.13
C PHE A 474 1.29 -21.02 -14.15
N LYS A 475 0.57 -22.05 -13.68
CA LYS A 475 -0.23 -22.92 -14.56
C LYS A 475 -1.42 -22.18 -15.19
N LEU A 476 -2.12 -21.36 -14.40
CA LEU A 476 -3.38 -20.74 -14.81
C LEU A 476 -3.22 -19.39 -15.50
N ALA A 477 -2.30 -18.55 -15.03
CA ALA A 477 -2.05 -17.24 -15.63
C ALA A 477 -1.32 -17.33 -16.97
N ASN A 478 -0.63 -18.46 -17.22
CA ASN A 478 0.04 -18.77 -18.49
C ASN A 478 0.93 -17.63 -19.02
N VAL A 479 1.64 -16.94 -18.11
CA VAL A 479 2.57 -15.85 -18.45
C VAL A 479 3.81 -16.38 -19.18
N ILE A 480 4.21 -17.61 -18.84
CA ILE A 480 5.26 -18.41 -19.49
C ILE A 480 4.80 -19.88 -19.55
N PRO A 481 5.39 -20.72 -20.41
CA PRO A 481 5.13 -22.16 -20.41
C PRO A 481 5.33 -22.77 -19.02
N TYR A 482 4.43 -23.66 -18.61
CA TYR A 482 4.43 -24.20 -17.24
C TYR A 482 5.69 -25.03 -16.95
N GLU A 483 6.20 -25.76 -17.94
CA GLU A 483 7.40 -26.58 -17.82
C GLU A 483 8.63 -25.71 -17.49
N ASP A 484 8.72 -24.53 -18.11
CA ASP A 484 9.77 -23.55 -17.80
C ASP A 484 9.54 -22.93 -16.42
N ALA A 485 8.30 -22.57 -16.09
CA ALA A 485 7.94 -22.03 -14.77
C ALA A 485 8.31 -23.00 -13.64
N GLU A 486 8.00 -24.28 -13.81
CA GLU A 486 8.31 -25.36 -12.86
C GLU A 486 9.81 -25.45 -12.62
N ARG A 487 10.61 -25.46 -13.70
CA ARG A 487 12.07 -25.46 -13.62
C ARG A 487 12.58 -24.25 -12.85
N TYR A 488 12.17 -23.03 -13.23
CA TYR A 488 12.64 -21.80 -12.59
C TYR A 488 12.20 -21.68 -11.12
N MET A 489 10.99 -22.15 -10.77
CA MET A 489 10.55 -22.24 -9.38
C MET A 489 11.48 -23.14 -8.57
N LYS A 490 11.80 -24.34 -9.06
CA LYS A 490 12.71 -25.29 -8.38
C LYS A 490 14.13 -24.74 -8.23
N GLU A 491 14.64 -24.06 -9.25
CA GLU A 491 15.94 -23.38 -9.20
C GLU A 491 15.95 -22.24 -8.16
N MET A 492 14.90 -21.43 -8.12
CA MET A 492 14.76 -20.35 -7.13
C MET A 492 14.53 -20.86 -5.71
N ILE A 493 13.83 -21.99 -5.54
CA ILE A 493 13.72 -22.70 -4.26
C ILE A 493 15.10 -23.11 -3.78
N LYS A 494 15.93 -23.71 -4.64
CA LYS A 494 17.32 -24.08 -4.31
C LYS A 494 18.17 -22.86 -3.94
N LYS A 495 18.06 -21.76 -4.71
CA LYS A 495 18.77 -20.50 -4.41
C LYS A 495 18.36 -19.89 -3.07
N SER A 496 17.06 -19.90 -2.76
CA SER A 496 16.49 -19.25 -1.57
C SER A 496 16.64 -20.09 -0.30
N TYR A 497 16.49 -21.42 -0.42
CA TYR A 497 16.41 -22.33 0.72
C TYR A 497 17.56 -23.33 0.80
N GLY A 498 18.50 -23.37 -0.16
CA GLY A 498 19.64 -24.30 -0.14
C GLY A 498 20.48 -24.21 1.14
N LYS A 499 20.63 -23.00 1.70
CA LYS A 499 21.32 -22.78 2.98
C LYS A 499 20.55 -23.32 4.21
N LYS A 500 19.27 -23.66 4.06
CA LYS A 500 18.43 -24.24 5.13
C LYS A 500 18.41 -25.78 5.13
N GLY A 501 19.11 -26.41 4.19
CA GLY A 501 19.27 -27.86 4.08
C GLY A 501 18.36 -28.51 3.04
N ASP A 502 18.79 -29.67 2.54
CA ASP A 502 18.14 -30.38 1.41
C ASP A 502 16.71 -30.81 1.72
N ALA A 503 16.39 -31.12 2.97
CA ALA A 503 15.03 -31.46 3.39
C ALA A 503 14.03 -30.31 3.14
N VAL A 504 14.46 -29.06 3.36
CA VAL A 504 13.61 -27.87 3.11
C VAL A 504 13.43 -27.65 1.60
N VAL A 505 14.48 -27.88 0.81
CA VAL A 505 14.40 -27.78 -0.65
C VAL A 505 13.47 -28.85 -1.22
N ALA A 506 13.65 -30.11 -0.82
CA ALA A 506 12.83 -31.24 -1.26
C ALA A 506 11.35 -31.04 -0.88
N MET A 507 11.06 -30.55 0.33
CA MET A 507 9.71 -30.22 0.75
C MET A 507 9.04 -29.17 -0.16
N ASN A 508 9.73 -28.08 -0.50
CA ASN A 508 9.16 -27.07 -1.39
C ASN A 508 9.01 -27.58 -2.84
N ASN A 509 9.95 -28.40 -3.33
CA ASN A 509 9.81 -29.04 -4.64
C ASN A 509 8.59 -29.95 -4.68
N ALA A 510 8.37 -30.76 -3.64
CA ALA A 510 7.18 -31.58 -3.52
C ALA A 510 5.89 -30.75 -3.53
N CYS A 511 5.88 -29.55 -2.94
CA CYS A 511 4.73 -28.64 -3.04
C CYS A 511 4.45 -28.24 -4.49
N VAL A 512 5.49 -27.97 -5.30
CA VAL A 512 5.32 -27.65 -6.73
C VAL A 512 4.79 -28.87 -7.49
N ASP A 513 5.39 -30.04 -7.27
CA ASP A 513 5.07 -31.28 -7.99
C ASP A 513 3.61 -31.72 -7.79
N ASN A 514 3.08 -31.52 -6.59
CA ASN A 514 1.74 -31.98 -6.22
C ASN A 514 0.66 -30.91 -6.43
N ALA A 515 1.00 -29.64 -6.64
CA ALA A 515 0.01 -28.56 -6.74
C ALA A 515 -1.01 -28.77 -7.87
N ILE A 516 -0.54 -29.13 -9.06
CA ILE A 516 -1.39 -29.16 -10.26
C ILE A 516 -2.35 -30.35 -10.24
N ALA A 517 -1.97 -31.47 -9.63
CA ALA A 517 -2.84 -32.65 -9.50
C ALA A 517 -4.08 -32.38 -8.63
N HIS A 518 -4.00 -31.39 -7.73
CA HIS A 518 -5.10 -31.00 -6.85
C HIS A 518 -5.91 -29.80 -7.38
N LEU A 519 -5.49 -29.21 -8.50
CA LEU A 519 -6.18 -28.07 -9.09
C LEU A 519 -7.47 -28.53 -9.79
N LYS A 520 -8.61 -28.02 -9.34
CA LYS A 520 -9.94 -28.43 -9.82
C LYS A 520 -10.62 -27.26 -10.49
N GLU A 521 -11.15 -27.47 -11.70
CA GLU A 521 -12.04 -26.51 -12.33
C GLU A 521 -13.45 -26.64 -11.73
N VAL A 522 -14.02 -25.52 -11.30
CA VAL A 522 -15.39 -25.48 -10.78
C VAL A 522 -16.34 -25.19 -11.92
N LYS A 523 -17.05 -26.22 -12.38
CA LYS A 523 -18.14 -26.07 -13.35
C LYS A 523 -19.38 -25.57 -12.64
N TYR A 524 -19.78 -24.33 -12.90
CA TYR A 524 -20.96 -23.71 -12.30
C TYR A 524 -22.12 -23.64 -13.31
N PRO A 525 -23.38 -23.71 -12.84
CA PRO A 525 -24.54 -23.61 -13.72
C PRO A 525 -24.81 -22.17 -14.14
N GLN A 526 -25.41 -21.98 -15.31
CA GLN A 526 -25.83 -20.65 -15.79
C GLN A 526 -26.84 -19.98 -14.84
N SER A 527 -27.60 -20.75 -14.05
CA SER A 527 -28.53 -20.23 -13.04
C SER A 527 -27.85 -19.35 -11.98
N TRP A 528 -26.52 -19.43 -11.83
CA TRP A 528 -25.77 -18.51 -10.97
C TRP A 528 -25.85 -17.06 -11.42
N GLU A 529 -26.17 -16.76 -12.68
CA GLU A 529 -26.19 -15.38 -13.19
C GLU A 529 -27.18 -14.47 -12.44
N THR A 530 -28.30 -15.03 -11.99
CA THR A 530 -29.42 -14.31 -11.39
C THR A 530 -29.82 -14.87 -10.03
N THR A 531 -28.98 -15.70 -9.42
CA THR A 531 -29.33 -16.32 -8.14
C THR A 531 -29.42 -15.29 -7.02
N THR A 532 -30.32 -15.55 -6.09
CA THR A 532 -30.51 -14.80 -4.85
C THR A 532 -30.15 -15.64 -3.63
N THR A 533 -29.76 -16.90 -3.82
CA THR A 533 -29.41 -17.85 -2.77
C THR A 533 -27.90 -18.07 -2.72
N GLY A 534 -27.37 -18.33 -1.52
CA GLY A 534 -25.96 -18.56 -1.26
C GLY A 534 -25.61 -18.32 0.20
N ALA A 535 -24.33 -18.34 0.54
CA ALA A 535 -23.89 -17.99 1.89
C ALA A 535 -24.26 -16.54 2.23
N ALA A 536 -24.76 -16.34 3.45
CA ALA A 536 -25.07 -15.01 3.95
C ALA A 536 -23.78 -14.20 4.12
N PRO A 537 -23.77 -12.90 3.76
CA PRO A 537 -22.70 -11.99 4.15
C PRO A 537 -22.56 -11.94 5.68
N LEU A 538 -21.39 -11.51 6.15
CA LEU A 538 -21.20 -11.33 7.58
C LEU A 538 -22.16 -10.27 8.14
N PRO A 539 -22.72 -10.47 9.34
CA PRO A 539 -23.59 -9.48 9.96
C PRO A 539 -22.82 -8.20 10.27
N VAL A 540 -23.41 -7.05 9.94
CA VAL A 540 -22.89 -5.74 10.31
C VAL A 540 -23.55 -5.32 11.62
N PRO A 541 -22.78 -4.99 12.67
CA PRO A 541 -23.31 -4.49 13.93
C PRO A 541 -24.24 -3.28 13.75
N ASN A 542 -25.32 -3.24 14.54
CA ASN A 542 -26.29 -2.15 14.54
C ASN A 542 -25.76 -0.94 15.34
N ASP A 543 -24.60 -0.43 14.96
CA ASP A 543 -23.99 0.80 15.47
C ASP A 543 -23.80 1.77 14.29
N GLU A 544 -24.29 3.00 14.44
CA GLU A 544 -24.35 3.96 13.33
C GLU A 544 -22.96 4.36 12.82
N TYR A 545 -22.01 4.59 13.73
CA TYR A 545 -20.65 4.94 13.36
C TYR A 545 -19.94 3.75 12.70
N PHE A 546 -20.10 2.55 13.26
CA PHE A 546 -19.54 1.35 12.64
C PHE A 546 -20.12 1.13 11.24
N LYS A 547 -21.44 1.14 11.10
CA LYS A 547 -22.13 0.86 9.84
C LYS A 547 -21.80 1.86 8.74
N ASN A 548 -21.75 3.16 9.05
CA ASN A 548 -21.61 4.20 8.05
C ASN A 548 -20.15 4.59 7.79
N PHE A 549 -19.23 4.32 8.72
CA PHE A 549 -17.83 4.72 8.61
C PHE A 549 -16.86 3.53 8.60
N ILE A 550 -16.88 2.67 9.63
CA ILE A 550 -15.88 1.59 9.78
C ILE A 550 -16.14 0.42 8.83
N ALA A 551 -17.39 0.01 8.64
CA ALA A 551 -17.75 -1.14 7.82
C ALA A 551 -17.33 -0.94 6.36
N PRO A 552 -17.60 0.22 5.71
CA PRO A 552 -17.05 0.50 4.37
C PRO A 552 -15.52 0.43 4.33
N ILE A 553 -14.82 1.00 5.31
CA ILE A 553 -13.35 0.97 5.36
C ILE A 553 -12.83 -0.47 5.48
N THR A 554 -13.38 -1.26 6.39
CA THR A 554 -12.95 -2.65 6.61
C THR A 554 -13.31 -3.56 5.45
N ALA A 555 -14.33 -3.23 4.67
CA ALA A 555 -14.70 -3.89 3.40
C ALA A 555 -13.84 -3.46 2.19
N GLN A 556 -12.80 -2.63 2.39
CA GLN A 556 -11.98 -2.03 1.31
C GLN A 556 -12.74 -1.05 0.41
N GLU A 557 -13.79 -0.41 0.93
CA GLU A 557 -14.60 0.60 0.24
C GLU A 557 -14.44 2.01 0.85
N GLY A 558 -13.41 2.23 1.67
CA GLY A 558 -13.16 3.53 2.30
C GLY A 558 -12.98 4.68 1.30
N ASP A 559 -12.50 4.39 0.09
CA ASP A 559 -12.40 5.37 -1.00
C ASP A 559 -13.74 5.92 -1.49
N LYS A 560 -14.86 5.21 -1.22
CA LYS A 560 -16.22 5.65 -1.58
C LYS A 560 -16.81 6.64 -0.58
N LEU A 561 -16.22 6.77 0.62
CA LEU A 561 -16.71 7.71 1.63
C LEU A 561 -16.48 9.16 1.17
N PRO A 562 -17.53 10.00 1.15
CA PRO A 562 -17.41 11.39 0.76
C PRO A 562 -16.76 12.24 1.87
N VAL A 563 -16.37 13.47 1.53
CA VAL A 563 -15.77 14.42 2.50
C VAL A 563 -16.68 14.65 3.71
N SER A 564 -18.00 14.70 3.53
CA SER A 564 -18.97 14.87 4.62
C SER A 564 -18.98 13.74 5.67
N ALA A 565 -18.41 12.57 5.37
CA ALA A 565 -18.32 11.46 6.32
C ALA A 565 -17.22 11.66 7.39
N PHE A 566 -16.37 12.68 7.24
CA PHE A 566 -15.21 12.91 8.11
C PHE A 566 -15.37 14.16 8.98
N THR A 567 -14.79 14.11 10.18
CA THR A 567 -14.68 15.30 11.03
C THR A 567 -13.51 16.18 10.54
N PRO A 568 -13.66 17.51 10.44
CA PRO A 568 -12.60 18.39 9.94
C PRO A 568 -11.29 18.34 10.76
N ASN A 569 -11.36 17.92 12.03
CA ASN A 569 -10.22 17.81 12.93
C ASN A 569 -9.72 16.37 13.13
N GLY A 570 -10.27 15.37 12.43
CA GLY A 570 -9.82 13.98 12.51
C GLY A 570 -10.25 13.22 13.78
N TYR A 571 -11.23 13.73 14.52
CA TYR A 571 -11.80 13.04 15.68
C TYR A 571 -12.52 11.73 15.30
N VAL A 572 -12.30 10.68 16.09
CA VAL A 572 -12.97 9.37 16.03
C VAL A 572 -13.41 8.91 17.44
N PRO A 573 -14.53 8.17 17.57
CA PRO A 573 -14.98 7.63 18.85
C PRO A 573 -14.11 6.44 19.33
N THR A 574 -14.15 6.16 20.63
CA THR A 574 -13.44 5.04 21.26
C THR A 574 -14.27 3.76 21.27
N GLY A 575 -13.63 2.60 21.46
CA GLY A 575 -14.33 1.33 21.73
C GLY A 575 -15.05 0.74 20.52
N THR A 576 -14.54 1.02 19.31
CA THR A 576 -15.10 0.55 18.04
C THR A 576 -14.60 -0.85 17.64
N THR A 577 -13.45 -1.29 18.15
CA THR A 577 -12.85 -2.60 17.82
C THR A 577 -13.72 -3.79 18.23
N LYS A 578 -14.56 -3.64 19.27
CA LYS A 578 -15.52 -4.66 19.72
C LYS A 578 -16.51 -5.10 18.64
N PHE A 579 -16.68 -4.31 17.59
CA PHE A 579 -17.59 -4.57 16.48
C PHE A 579 -16.91 -5.30 15.30
N GLU A 580 -15.57 -5.38 15.25
CA GLU A 580 -14.87 -5.92 14.08
C GLU A 580 -15.03 -7.44 13.91
N LYS A 581 -14.99 -8.21 15.01
CA LYS A 581 -15.18 -9.68 15.03
C LYS A 581 -14.44 -10.39 13.88
N ARG A 582 -13.13 -10.15 13.82
CA ARG A 582 -12.28 -10.46 12.66
C ARG A 582 -12.25 -11.95 12.27
N GLY A 583 -12.37 -12.86 13.24
CA GLY A 583 -12.40 -14.31 13.00
C GLY A 583 -11.17 -14.84 12.26
N ILE A 584 -9.98 -14.31 12.56
CA ILE A 584 -8.75 -14.60 11.79
C ILE A 584 -7.93 -15.78 12.32
N ALA A 585 -8.26 -16.31 13.50
CA ALA A 585 -7.50 -17.41 14.09
C ALA A 585 -7.80 -18.74 13.40
N VAL A 586 -6.77 -19.56 13.18
CA VAL A 586 -6.96 -20.96 12.75
C VAL A 586 -7.47 -21.82 13.91
N SER A 587 -7.00 -21.53 15.13
CA SER A 587 -7.43 -22.20 16.35
C SER A 587 -7.50 -21.22 17.51
N VAL A 588 -8.38 -21.49 18.47
CA VAL A 588 -8.61 -20.66 19.65
C VAL A 588 -8.62 -21.52 20.92
N PRO A 589 -8.28 -20.95 22.09
CA PRO A 589 -8.28 -21.71 23.34
C PRO A 589 -9.71 -22.06 23.76
N MET A 590 -9.93 -23.31 24.17
CA MET A 590 -11.17 -23.79 24.77
C MET A 590 -10.96 -24.06 26.26
N TRP A 591 -11.91 -23.64 27.10
CA TRP A 591 -11.80 -23.75 28.55
C TRP A 591 -12.28 -25.09 29.10
N ASP A 592 -11.47 -25.71 29.95
CA ASP A 592 -11.82 -26.90 30.72
C ASP A 592 -12.01 -26.50 32.20
N LYS A 593 -13.27 -26.59 32.67
CA LYS A 593 -13.65 -26.16 34.02
C LYS A 593 -13.03 -27.01 35.12
N ASP A 594 -12.84 -28.30 34.88
CA ASP A 594 -12.43 -29.26 35.91
C ASP A 594 -10.94 -29.11 36.22
N LYS A 595 -10.14 -28.79 35.20
CA LYS A 595 -8.70 -28.53 35.33
C LYS A 595 -8.39 -27.11 35.81
N CYS A 596 -9.33 -26.17 35.69
CA CYS A 596 -9.10 -24.75 35.98
C CYS A 596 -8.98 -24.44 37.47
N ILE A 597 -7.87 -23.79 37.85
CA ILE A 597 -7.59 -23.33 39.23
C ILE A 597 -7.95 -21.85 39.49
N GLN A 598 -8.61 -21.17 38.55
CA GLN A 598 -9.10 -19.78 38.69
C GLN A 598 -8.02 -18.73 39.04
N CYS A 599 -6.85 -18.81 38.39
CA CYS A 599 -5.73 -17.90 38.67
C CYS A 599 -5.71 -16.62 37.80
N ASN A 600 -6.56 -16.55 36.76
CA ASN A 600 -6.67 -15.48 35.77
C ASN A 600 -5.38 -15.10 35.01
N ARG A 601 -4.31 -15.90 35.09
CA ARG A 601 -3.06 -15.64 34.33
C ARG A 601 -3.28 -15.63 32.82
N CYS A 602 -4.18 -16.47 32.33
CA CYS A 602 -4.53 -16.54 30.91
C CYS A 602 -5.15 -15.23 30.38
N ALA A 603 -5.96 -14.55 31.20
CA ALA A 603 -6.51 -13.23 30.88
C ALA A 603 -5.43 -12.14 30.92
N LEU A 604 -4.59 -12.15 31.94
CA LEU A 604 -3.48 -11.19 32.10
C LEU A 604 -2.54 -11.17 30.89
N VAL A 605 -2.14 -12.35 30.40
CA VAL A 605 -1.18 -12.46 29.29
C VAL A 605 -1.83 -12.33 27.92
N CYS A 606 -3.16 -12.23 27.83
CA CYS A 606 -3.83 -12.11 26.55
C CYS A 606 -3.54 -10.73 25.94
N PRO A 607 -2.83 -10.65 24.81
CA PRO A 607 -2.47 -9.34 24.24
C PRO A 607 -3.66 -8.59 23.63
N HIS A 608 -4.81 -9.25 23.47
CA HIS A 608 -6.01 -8.70 22.81
C HIS A 608 -7.24 -8.68 23.72
N ALA A 609 -7.11 -9.06 24.99
CA ALA A 609 -8.23 -9.20 25.93
C ALA A 609 -9.36 -10.14 25.43
N THR A 610 -9.03 -11.22 24.73
CA THR A 610 -10.01 -12.15 24.11
C THR A 610 -10.36 -13.33 25.00
N ILE A 611 -9.79 -13.41 26.20
CA ILE A 611 -10.10 -14.42 27.21
C ILE A 611 -10.21 -13.71 28.55
N ARG A 612 -11.40 -13.75 29.17
CA ARG A 612 -11.75 -12.96 30.35
C ARG A 612 -12.41 -13.82 31.41
N PRO A 613 -12.14 -13.59 32.70
CA PRO A 613 -12.88 -14.24 33.76
C PRO A 613 -14.23 -13.55 33.96
N THR A 614 -15.30 -14.34 34.02
CA THR A 614 -16.61 -13.94 34.52
C THR A 614 -16.69 -14.27 36.01
N LEU A 615 -17.18 -13.32 36.81
CA LEU A 615 -17.45 -13.50 38.24
C LEU A 615 -18.82 -12.89 38.57
N ALA A 616 -19.82 -13.74 38.76
CA ALA A 616 -21.21 -13.33 38.95
C ALA A 616 -21.92 -14.24 39.94
N THR A 617 -22.97 -13.75 40.60
CA THR A 617 -23.83 -14.53 41.49
C THR A 617 -24.75 -15.47 40.71
N ALA A 618 -25.34 -16.46 41.37
CA ALA A 618 -26.29 -17.37 40.73
C ALA A 618 -27.53 -16.62 40.18
N GLU A 619 -27.95 -15.53 40.83
CA GLU A 619 -29.06 -14.68 40.39
C GLU A 619 -28.71 -13.92 39.10
N GLU A 620 -27.52 -13.32 39.03
CA GLU A 620 -27.03 -12.64 37.82
C GLU A 620 -26.84 -13.61 36.64
N LEU A 621 -26.73 -14.91 36.93
CA LEU A 621 -26.54 -15.98 35.95
C LEU A 621 -27.84 -16.75 35.62
N ALA A 622 -29.00 -16.23 36.00
CA ALA A 622 -30.29 -16.91 35.81
C ALA A 622 -30.58 -17.20 34.32
N ASP A 623 -30.25 -16.27 33.43
CA ASP A 623 -30.55 -16.34 31.99
C ASP A 623 -29.37 -16.84 31.13
N LYS A 624 -28.40 -17.55 31.73
CA LYS A 624 -27.22 -18.01 31.00
C LYS A 624 -27.56 -19.09 29.96
N PRO A 625 -26.87 -19.14 28.81
CA PRO A 625 -27.01 -20.24 27.86
C PRO A 625 -26.75 -21.61 28.50
N ALA A 626 -27.36 -22.66 27.98
CA ALA A 626 -27.19 -24.02 28.51
C ALA A 626 -25.72 -24.49 28.48
N THR A 627 -24.94 -23.99 27.52
CA THR A 627 -23.50 -24.27 27.36
C THR A 627 -22.61 -23.37 28.21
N PHE A 628 -23.17 -22.38 28.94
CA PHE A 628 -22.43 -21.46 29.81
C PHE A 628 -22.09 -22.12 31.15
N GLU A 629 -21.18 -23.08 31.11
CA GLU A 629 -20.75 -23.81 32.29
C GLU A 629 -19.97 -22.89 33.24
N THR A 630 -20.25 -22.99 34.54
CA THR A 630 -19.56 -22.25 35.60
C THR A 630 -19.06 -23.23 36.68
N LYS A 631 -18.21 -22.74 37.57
CA LYS A 631 -17.84 -23.44 38.80
C LYS A 631 -17.78 -22.47 39.98
N PRO A 632 -17.98 -22.92 41.24
CA PRO A 632 -17.93 -22.04 42.41
C PRO A 632 -16.61 -21.25 42.50
N ALA A 633 -16.70 -19.95 42.77
CA ALA A 633 -15.54 -19.06 42.82
C ALA A 633 -14.68 -19.32 44.07
N ILE A 634 -13.40 -19.60 43.86
CA ILE A 634 -12.40 -19.80 44.92
C ILE A 634 -12.06 -18.44 45.53
N GLY A 635 -12.38 -18.28 46.81
CA GLY A 635 -12.05 -17.08 47.59
C GLY A 635 -13.11 -15.97 47.55
N VAL A 636 -14.22 -16.17 46.83
CA VAL A 636 -15.35 -15.23 46.78
C VAL A 636 -16.65 -16.00 46.97
N LYS A 637 -17.13 -16.09 48.21
CA LYS A 637 -18.32 -16.90 48.55
C LYS A 637 -19.57 -16.32 47.88
N GLY A 638 -20.44 -17.19 47.35
CA GLY A 638 -21.70 -16.80 46.71
C GLY A 638 -21.58 -16.42 45.23
N TYR A 639 -20.37 -16.51 44.66
CA TYR A 639 -20.12 -16.21 43.25
C TYR A 639 -19.71 -17.47 42.49
N GLU A 640 -20.04 -17.47 41.20
CA GLU A 640 -19.66 -18.44 40.19
C GLU A 640 -18.55 -17.85 39.31
N PHE A 641 -17.69 -18.72 38.80
CA PHE A 641 -16.55 -18.38 37.95
C PHE A 641 -16.63 -19.10 36.61
N ARG A 642 -16.33 -18.38 35.53
CA ARG A 642 -16.05 -18.93 34.20
C ARG A 642 -14.87 -18.22 33.57
N MET A 643 -14.08 -18.92 32.77
CA MET A 643 -13.10 -18.28 31.88
C MET A 643 -13.70 -18.29 30.47
N GLN A 644 -14.18 -17.13 30.02
CA GLN A 644 -14.86 -17.00 28.73
C GLN A 644 -13.87 -16.55 27.65
N VAL A 645 -13.97 -17.15 26.46
CA VAL A 645 -13.17 -16.78 25.28
C VAL A 645 -14.06 -16.11 24.24
N SER A 646 -13.54 -15.07 23.59
CA SER A 646 -14.15 -14.49 22.38
C SER A 646 -13.53 -15.18 21.15
N PRO A 647 -14.25 -16.07 20.45
CA PRO A 647 -13.68 -16.80 19.32
C PRO A 647 -13.31 -15.87 18.16
N PHE A 648 -14.17 -14.90 17.82
CA PHE A 648 -13.94 -13.98 16.70
C PHE A 648 -12.81 -12.97 16.93
N ASP A 649 -12.54 -12.58 18.17
CA ASP A 649 -11.49 -11.60 18.45
C ASP A 649 -10.14 -12.24 18.75
N CYS A 650 -10.12 -13.55 19.05
CA CYS A 650 -8.88 -14.28 19.30
C CYS A 650 -7.99 -14.34 18.05
N THR A 651 -6.67 -14.23 18.26
CA THR A 651 -5.65 -14.34 17.20
C THR A 651 -4.92 -15.68 17.20
N GLY A 652 -5.27 -16.61 18.10
CA GLY A 652 -4.67 -17.95 18.15
C GLY A 652 -3.22 -18.00 18.65
N CYS A 653 -2.69 -16.94 19.26
CA CYS A 653 -1.29 -16.85 19.69
C CYS A 653 -0.84 -17.88 20.76
N SER A 654 -1.78 -18.61 21.38
CA SER A 654 -1.52 -19.66 22.38
C SER A 654 -0.85 -19.22 23.69
N ASN A 655 -0.62 -17.92 23.92
CA ASN A 655 -0.01 -17.39 25.15
C ASN A 655 -0.76 -17.81 26.42
N CYS A 656 -2.10 -17.80 26.37
CA CYS A 656 -2.97 -18.22 27.47
C CYS A 656 -2.82 -19.72 27.81
N VAL A 657 -2.67 -20.58 26.80
CA VAL A 657 -2.42 -22.02 26.97
C VAL A 657 -1.02 -22.25 27.56
N ALA A 658 -0.01 -21.55 27.04
CA ALA A 658 1.36 -21.65 27.49
C ALA A 658 1.50 -21.30 28.98
N VAL A 659 0.92 -20.18 29.42
CA VAL A 659 1.01 -19.71 30.82
C VAL A 659 0.16 -20.49 31.82
N CYS A 660 -0.80 -21.31 31.35
CA CYS A 660 -1.72 -22.04 32.22
C CYS A 660 -0.94 -22.92 33.22
N PRO A 661 -1.01 -22.64 34.54
CA PRO A 661 -0.19 -23.30 35.55
C PRO A 661 -0.83 -24.57 36.13
N ALA A 662 -2.00 -24.97 35.63
CA ALA A 662 -2.66 -26.19 36.06
C ALA A 662 -1.82 -27.42 35.66
N LYS A 663 -1.82 -28.46 36.51
CA LYS A 663 -1.05 -29.70 36.28
C LYS A 663 -1.41 -30.34 34.93
N GLU A 664 -2.71 -30.41 34.66
CA GLU A 664 -3.25 -30.67 33.34
C GLU A 664 -3.74 -29.35 32.75
N LYS A 665 -3.48 -29.10 31.46
CA LYS A 665 -3.81 -27.82 30.83
C LYS A 665 -5.33 -27.60 30.83
N ALA A 666 -5.76 -26.53 31.49
CA ALA A 666 -7.16 -26.10 31.54
C ALA A 666 -7.60 -25.31 30.29
N LEU A 667 -6.70 -25.15 29.32
CA LEU A 667 -6.95 -24.53 28.03
C LEU A 667 -6.28 -25.38 26.95
N THR A 668 -7.02 -25.72 25.89
CA THR A 668 -6.52 -26.44 24.72
C THR A 668 -6.92 -25.72 23.44
N MET A 669 -6.04 -25.71 22.43
CA MET A 669 -6.37 -25.08 21.15
C MET A 669 -7.29 -25.99 20.34
N VAL A 670 -8.41 -25.46 19.86
CA VAL A 670 -9.38 -26.16 18.98
C VAL A 670 -9.61 -25.36 17.70
N PRO A 671 -10.04 -25.98 16.59
CA PRO A 671 -10.38 -25.26 15.36
C PRO A 671 -11.40 -24.13 15.59
N LEU A 672 -11.30 -23.04 14.83
CA LEU A 672 -12.16 -21.87 15.00
C LEU A 672 -13.65 -22.19 14.87
N ASP A 673 -14.07 -22.97 13.86
CA ASP A 673 -15.48 -23.30 13.64
C ASP A 673 -16.09 -24.06 14.82
N GLU A 674 -15.32 -24.97 15.42
CA GLU A 674 -15.74 -25.69 16.62
C GLU A 674 -15.93 -24.73 17.80
N ALA A 675 -15.05 -23.74 17.93
CA ALA A 675 -15.14 -22.76 18.99
C ALA A 675 -16.25 -21.73 18.77
N ILE A 676 -16.50 -21.29 17.54
CA ILE A 676 -17.63 -20.40 17.21
C ILE A 676 -18.93 -21.09 17.62
N ALA A 677 -19.14 -22.33 17.17
CA ALA A 677 -20.34 -23.10 17.47
C ALA A 677 -20.61 -23.30 18.97
N LYS A 678 -19.56 -23.25 19.80
CA LYS A 678 -19.67 -23.46 21.26
C LYS A 678 -19.65 -22.17 22.08
N GLU A 679 -18.90 -21.16 21.65
CA GLU A 679 -18.52 -20.03 22.50
C GLU A 679 -19.03 -18.66 22.00
N GLU A 680 -19.62 -18.56 20.80
CA GLU A 680 -20.17 -17.29 20.31
C GLU A 680 -21.29 -16.77 21.22
N GLU A 681 -22.35 -17.55 21.42
CA GLU A 681 -23.48 -17.18 22.30
C GLU A 681 -23.02 -16.95 23.75
N ASN A 682 -22.09 -17.78 24.22
CA ASN A 682 -21.50 -17.65 25.56
C ASN A 682 -20.70 -16.35 25.71
N TRP A 683 -19.94 -15.95 24.69
CA TRP A 683 -19.20 -14.70 24.68
C TRP A 683 -20.15 -13.51 24.72
N ASP A 684 -21.19 -13.51 23.88
CA ASP A 684 -22.16 -12.43 23.84
C ASP A 684 -22.91 -12.29 25.15
N TYR A 685 -23.28 -13.39 25.79
CA TYR A 685 -23.82 -13.39 27.14
C TYR A 685 -22.85 -12.78 28.15
N ALA A 686 -21.60 -13.28 28.21
CA ALA A 686 -20.60 -12.79 29.17
C ALA A 686 -20.22 -11.32 28.98
N ALA A 687 -20.14 -10.85 27.73
CA ALA A 687 -19.77 -9.48 27.40
C ALA A 687 -20.85 -8.47 27.82
N ASN A 688 -22.11 -8.92 27.95
CA ASN A 688 -23.25 -8.11 28.38
C ASN A 688 -23.50 -8.18 29.90
N LEU A 689 -22.79 -9.05 30.64
CA LEU A 689 -22.88 -9.07 32.09
C LEU A 689 -22.39 -7.75 32.69
N LYS A 690 -23.04 -7.32 33.78
CA LYS A 690 -22.60 -6.17 34.58
C LYS A 690 -21.25 -6.47 35.20
N GLU A 691 -20.47 -5.41 35.44
CA GLU A 691 -19.24 -5.56 36.22
C GLU A 691 -19.55 -6.15 37.60
N THR A 692 -18.68 -7.07 38.04
CA THR A 692 -18.89 -7.80 39.30
C THR A 692 -19.02 -6.84 40.48
N THR A 693 -20.01 -7.09 41.33
CA THR A 693 -20.22 -6.35 42.59
C THR A 693 -19.37 -6.90 43.74
N ALA A 694 -18.57 -7.95 43.50
CA ALA A 694 -17.72 -8.57 44.50
C ALA A 694 -16.66 -7.60 45.08
N GLU A 695 -16.58 -7.51 46.41
CA GLU A 695 -15.53 -6.77 47.10
C GLU A 695 -14.18 -7.52 47.06
N LEU A 696 -13.31 -7.14 46.10
CA LEU A 696 -11.98 -7.73 45.93
C LEU A 696 -10.92 -6.93 46.70
N LYS A 697 -10.64 -7.30 47.95
CA LYS A 697 -9.84 -6.52 48.91
C LYS A 697 -8.33 -6.42 48.63
N SER A 698 -7.76 -7.23 47.73
CA SER A 698 -6.32 -7.24 47.46
C SER A 698 -5.98 -6.97 45.99
N VAL A 699 -4.99 -6.11 45.76
CA VAL A 699 -4.42 -5.86 44.44
C VAL A 699 -3.41 -6.97 44.13
N ASN A 700 -3.83 -7.91 43.28
CA ASN A 700 -3.00 -9.03 42.85
C ASN A 700 -3.37 -9.43 41.41
N VAL A 701 -2.59 -10.34 40.81
CA VAL A 701 -2.83 -10.81 39.44
C VAL A 701 -4.26 -11.31 39.26
N LYS A 702 -4.76 -12.19 40.13
CA LYS A 702 -6.12 -12.75 40.00
C LYS A 702 -7.18 -11.65 39.99
N ASN A 703 -7.16 -10.77 40.99
CA ASN A 703 -8.19 -9.77 41.21
C ASN A 703 -8.15 -8.65 40.17
N SER A 704 -6.97 -8.29 39.66
CA SER A 704 -6.83 -7.29 38.60
C SER A 704 -7.63 -7.66 37.34
N GLN A 705 -7.76 -8.96 37.05
CA GLN A 705 -8.38 -9.44 35.81
C GLN A 705 -9.90 -9.54 35.88
N PHE A 706 -10.51 -9.31 37.05
CA PHE A 706 -11.97 -9.15 37.15
C PHE A 706 -12.43 -7.73 36.82
N LYS A 707 -11.49 -6.78 36.65
CA LYS A 707 -11.80 -5.44 36.13
C LYS A 707 -11.97 -5.50 34.61
N LYS A 708 -12.88 -4.67 34.08
CA LYS A 708 -13.11 -4.57 32.65
C LYS A 708 -11.86 -4.02 31.93
N PRO A 709 -11.31 -4.73 30.93
CA PRO A 709 -10.28 -4.18 30.07
C PRO A 709 -10.83 -3.00 29.25
N LEU A 710 -10.14 -1.86 29.29
CA LEU A 710 -10.49 -0.67 28.48
C LEU A 710 -9.67 -0.55 27.18
N PHE A 711 -8.79 -1.51 26.95
CA PHE A 711 -8.02 -1.66 25.72
C PHE A 711 -8.18 -3.11 25.26
N GLU A 712 -8.89 -3.31 24.14
CA GLU A 712 -9.32 -4.62 23.67
C GLU A 712 -9.26 -4.71 22.14
N PHE A 713 -8.94 -5.91 21.64
CA PHE A 713 -9.04 -6.27 20.23
C PHE A 713 -8.23 -5.36 19.29
N SER A 714 -7.02 -4.97 19.72
CA SER A 714 -6.10 -4.19 18.88
C SER A 714 -5.65 -4.95 17.63
N GLY A 715 -5.29 -4.21 16.58
CA GLY A 715 -4.95 -4.72 15.24
C GLY A 715 -3.63 -5.47 15.11
#